data_AF-A0A9P0PZ19-F1
#
_entry.id   AF-A0A9P0PZ19-F1
#
_cell.length_a   1.000
_cell.length_b   1.000
_cell.length_c   1.000
_cell.angle_alpha   90.00
_cell.angle_beta   90.00
_cell.angle_gamma   90.00
#
_symmetry.space_group_name_H-M   'P 1'
#
loop_
_entity.id
_entity.type
_entity.pdbx_description
1 polymer ?
#
loop_
_entity_poly.entity_id
_entity_poly.type
_entity_poly.pdbx_seq_one_letter_code
_entity_poly.pdbx_strand_id
1 'polypeptide(L)'
;MNLHTMLVKSFTKTEWLNPDKDNSISHDFLLPLLQKQKVFAKILDKTHHALDYKLDAEVFGCMNVVLAVTQRYGDSCKISDVTSPTKIMNKKSSDFYKDPNQEEVKSCYHILEDLKRKILEILHEWPDQPTLRDIITVIERIYTFDINSPVSRFLTGFEILLSKCHEWEEVAHSGVSLSEFSKNLTEQIITWRKLELNMWKDLLNKTYDKMNEFTAKWWLYLYNICDQFITKSISETDLIQTLQSFITKSNLAEFHSRLDLLYVFHCHATQLPRSQEMQTLVSIFWNLYCYFKQYSQVITNKIKDVRTPIEKKLKDYVKIVRWKDINYWSIKETIDKSHRTLYKHMREFRDALQQPVMPYLHNLECGTRETEGIWDRPQRQSPSIHHYTLDADIYVAKHSLARKIQVTEEGTLSKAESYFLKSRKLCNETILATEYPALVQSLDGFVTEVIEANTHLQNLEVDKSLPKEKQVSQAKSILQQKHRALADLFKNLNKIGLSYKTGILESKLKKPLDDFLHRPIDLNTNFSHINHGRQEEKMLTIWNCCEMYYMRSQMRIDVLETALQNPSKELGPQNIERCKGFSAHLLALAQHQKQQLTQSSRLYYYLRYYLLQMNEFCEGNDFLHIELTNNITTFMKNATVILNQYKIILNTCPSEDDFTSSSKMEIPVLKFGGKEAIYNKDSTCWSETVALINELLAVCRKISGILQKCKKSAPAVEYDLVVPEFIPVPDLNEILKNLDSIKDGIGHLKEIFDNNSTTNSLTWLLKEVNRILEQCKESKSLDINFENVRNVQRN
;
A
#
# COMPACT_ATOMS: atom_id res chain seq x y z
N MET A 1 -4.52 -12.93 -3.58
CA MET A 1 -5.05 -11.71 -2.93
C MET A 1 -3.92 -10.75 -2.61
N ASN A 2 -2.99 -11.04 -1.69
CA ASN A 2 -1.86 -10.12 -1.40
C ASN A 2 -1.06 -9.70 -2.64
N LEU A 3 -0.78 -10.65 -3.56
CA LEU A 3 -0.14 -10.34 -4.84
C LEU A 3 -1.00 -9.41 -5.71
N HIS A 4 -2.30 -9.69 -5.83
CA HIS A 4 -3.23 -8.83 -6.58
C HIS A 4 -3.27 -7.41 -6.01
N THR A 5 -3.47 -7.28 -4.69
CA THR A 5 -3.43 -6.01 -3.95
C THR A 5 -2.15 -5.22 -4.24
N MET A 6 -0.99 -5.88 -4.13
CA MET A 6 0.31 -5.25 -4.39
C MET A 6 0.42 -4.80 -5.86
N LEU A 7 0.05 -5.66 -6.81
CA LEU A 7 0.10 -5.34 -8.23
C LEU A 7 -0.80 -4.14 -8.56
N VAL A 8 -2.09 -4.19 -8.22
CA VAL A 8 -3.01 -3.11 -8.59
C VAL A 8 -2.64 -1.80 -7.90
N LYS A 9 -2.24 -1.81 -6.62
CA LYS A 9 -1.85 -0.56 -5.93
C LYS A 9 -0.56 0.05 -6.47
N SER A 10 0.40 -0.77 -6.90
CA SER A 10 1.71 -0.28 -7.34
C SER A 10 1.71 0.18 -8.80
N PHE A 11 0.87 -0.44 -9.64
CA PHE A 11 0.86 -0.17 -11.08
C PHE A 11 -0.28 0.73 -11.54
N THR A 12 -1.31 0.97 -10.70
CA THR A 12 -2.40 1.87 -11.07
C THR A 12 -1.92 3.30 -11.09
N LYS A 13 -2.00 3.94 -12.25
CA LYS A 13 -1.83 5.39 -12.41
C LYS A 13 -3.05 5.93 -13.14
N THR A 14 -3.63 7.00 -12.62
CA THR A 14 -4.78 7.70 -13.19
C THR A 14 -4.59 9.21 -13.03
N GLU A 15 -5.46 10.01 -13.61
CA GLU A 15 -5.40 11.47 -13.56
C GLU A 15 -5.46 12.05 -12.13
N TRP A 16 -5.94 11.25 -11.17
CA TRP A 16 -6.09 11.59 -9.75
C TRP A 16 -5.34 10.63 -8.81
N LEU A 17 -4.63 9.63 -9.34
CA LEU A 17 -3.88 8.67 -8.53
C LEU A 17 -2.48 8.36 -9.12
N ASN A 18 -1.44 8.68 -8.35
CA ASN A 18 -0.05 8.37 -8.67
C ASN A 18 0.60 7.79 -7.42
N PRO A 19 0.55 6.46 -7.22
CA PRO A 19 1.18 5.85 -6.08
C PRO A 19 2.69 6.12 -6.12
N ASP A 20 3.26 6.45 -4.97
CA ASP A 20 4.71 6.55 -4.83
C ASP A 20 5.35 5.26 -5.32
N LYS A 21 6.49 5.39 -6.02
CA LYS A 21 7.29 4.22 -6.39
C LYS A 21 7.72 3.55 -5.10
N ASP A 22 7.10 2.42 -4.78
CA ASP A 22 7.51 1.64 -3.64
C ASP A 22 8.87 1.01 -3.96
N ASN A 23 9.94 1.74 -3.61
CA ASN A 23 11.32 1.30 -3.77
C ASN A 23 11.62 0.04 -2.95
N SER A 24 10.70 -0.38 -2.06
CA SER A 24 10.81 -1.64 -1.32
C SER A 24 10.35 -2.87 -2.11
N ILE A 25 9.59 -2.69 -3.21
CA ILE A 25 9.16 -3.79 -4.08
C ILE A 25 10.28 -4.13 -5.04
N SER A 26 11.08 -5.09 -4.61
CA SER A 26 12.11 -5.70 -5.40
C SER A 26 11.60 -6.98 -6.09
N HIS A 27 12.29 -7.46 -7.12
CA HIS A 27 11.87 -8.70 -7.79
C HIS A 27 12.27 -9.91 -6.93
N ASP A 28 11.28 -10.67 -6.45
CA ASP A 28 11.53 -11.93 -5.74
C ASP A 28 11.58 -13.10 -6.72
N PHE A 29 12.80 -13.59 -6.93
CA PHE A 29 13.05 -14.75 -7.78
C PHE A 29 13.05 -16.08 -7.01
N LEU A 30 13.22 -16.03 -5.68
CA LEU A 30 13.45 -17.23 -4.85
C LEU A 30 12.15 -17.82 -4.31
N LEU A 31 11.22 -17.00 -3.81
CA LEU A 31 9.96 -17.53 -3.25
C LEU A 31 9.12 -18.27 -4.30
N PRO A 32 8.92 -17.74 -5.53
CA PRO A 32 8.20 -18.48 -6.56
C PRO A 32 8.89 -19.81 -6.91
N LEU A 33 10.22 -19.84 -6.91
CA LEU A 33 11.00 -21.06 -7.14
C LEU A 33 10.75 -22.10 -6.03
N LEU A 34 10.83 -21.69 -4.76
CA LEU A 34 10.57 -22.56 -3.61
C LEU A 34 9.13 -23.08 -3.61
N GLN A 35 8.15 -22.25 -3.99
CA GLN A 35 6.76 -22.68 -4.12
C GLN A 35 6.58 -23.69 -5.25
N LYS A 36 7.18 -23.44 -6.42
CA LYS A 36 7.21 -24.41 -7.53
C LYS A 36 7.83 -25.72 -7.09
N GLN A 37 8.93 -25.69 -6.35
CA GLN A 37 9.57 -26.92 -5.85
C GLN A 37 8.69 -27.67 -4.84
N LYS A 38 7.98 -26.96 -3.94
CA LYS A 38 7.03 -27.59 -3.02
C LYS A 38 5.87 -28.25 -3.76
N VAL A 39 5.37 -27.62 -4.83
CA VAL A 39 4.33 -28.19 -5.68
C VAL A 39 4.88 -29.41 -6.43
N PHE A 40 6.08 -29.28 -7.00
CA PHE A 40 6.78 -30.36 -7.69
C PHE A 40 6.99 -31.57 -6.79
N ALA A 41 7.46 -31.38 -5.54
CA ALA A 41 7.63 -32.47 -4.57
C ALA A 41 6.31 -33.22 -4.29
N LYS A 42 5.20 -32.49 -4.10
CA LYS A 42 3.87 -33.12 -3.90
C LYS A 42 3.37 -33.88 -5.13
N ILE A 43 3.75 -33.44 -6.33
CA ILE A 43 3.42 -34.12 -7.58
C ILE A 43 4.30 -35.38 -7.72
N LEU A 44 5.58 -35.25 -7.40
CA LEU A 44 6.57 -36.32 -7.48
C LEU A 44 6.18 -37.52 -6.63
N ASP A 45 5.72 -37.28 -5.39
CA ASP A 45 5.21 -38.32 -4.49
C ASP A 45 4.14 -39.22 -5.13
N LYS A 46 3.42 -38.70 -6.14
CA LYS A 46 2.35 -39.40 -6.85
C LYS A 46 2.72 -39.87 -8.25
N THR A 47 3.85 -39.42 -8.80
CA THR A 47 4.17 -39.57 -10.24
C THR A 47 5.64 -39.93 -10.52
N HIS A 48 6.31 -40.60 -9.58
CA HIS A 48 7.72 -40.99 -9.74
C HIS A 48 8.05 -41.79 -11.01
N HIS A 49 7.09 -42.56 -11.55
CA HIS A 49 7.24 -43.30 -12.82
C HIS A 49 7.29 -42.42 -14.08
N ALA A 50 6.90 -41.14 -14.00
CA ALA A 50 6.87 -40.23 -15.13
C ALA A 50 8.18 -39.44 -15.32
N LEU A 51 9.18 -39.66 -14.46
CA LEU A 51 10.49 -39.00 -14.56
C LEU A 51 11.45 -39.81 -15.45
N ASP A 52 12.22 -39.11 -16.27
CA ASP A 52 13.33 -39.69 -17.03
C ASP A 52 14.70 -39.25 -16.48
N TYR A 53 15.77 -39.86 -17.00
CA TYR A 53 17.15 -39.54 -16.61
C TYR A 53 17.63 -38.16 -17.09
N LYS A 54 16.86 -37.46 -17.93
CA LYS A 54 17.22 -36.14 -18.46
C LYS A 54 16.80 -35.03 -17.52
N LEU A 55 15.79 -35.27 -16.68
CA LEU A 55 15.30 -34.31 -15.71
C LEU A 55 16.42 -33.74 -14.82
N ASP A 56 17.36 -34.59 -14.37
CA ASP A 56 18.47 -34.14 -13.52
C ASP A 56 19.34 -33.11 -14.27
N ALA A 57 19.62 -33.34 -15.55
CA ALA A 57 20.38 -32.40 -16.39
C ALA A 57 19.61 -31.10 -16.69
N GLU A 58 18.27 -31.16 -16.71
CA GLU A 58 17.41 -29.99 -16.95
C GLU A 58 17.18 -29.15 -15.68
N VAL A 59 17.17 -29.79 -14.50
CA VAL A 59 16.81 -29.15 -13.22
C VAL A 59 18.05 -28.83 -12.37
N PHE A 60 19.25 -29.29 -12.73
CA PHE A 60 20.50 -29.08 -11.97
C PHE A 60 20.70 -27.63 -11.49
N GLY A 61 20.55 -26.63 -12.37
CA GLY A 61 20.70 -25.22 -11.99
C GLY A 61 19.67 -24.75 -10.95
N CYS A 62 18.43 -25.23 -11.05
CA CYS A 62 17.38 -24.97 -10.06
C CYS A 62 17.69 -25.67 -8.73
N MET A 63 18.11 -26.94 -8.78
CA MET A 63 18.45 -27.73 -7.59
C MET A 63 19.60 -27.11 -6.81
N ASN A 64 20.64 -26.60 -7.47
CA ASN A 64 21.76 -25.92 -6.79
C ASN A 64 21.27 -24.70 -6.00
N VAL A 65 20.37 -23.89 -6.59
CA VAL A 65 19.79 -22.73 -5.89
C VAL A 65 18.93 -23.19 -4.71
N VAL A 66 18.10 -24.22 -4.88
CA VAL A 66 17.28 -24.76 -3.79
C VAL A 66 18.15 -25.31 -2.66
N LEU A 67 19.20 -26.07 -2.98
CA LEU A 67 20.15 -26.64 -2.02
C LEU A 67 20.89 -25.54 -1.23
N ALA A 68 21.37 -24.50 -1.91
CA ALA A 68 22.03 -23.39 -1.24
C ALA A 68 21.07 -22.63 -0.30
N VAL A 69 19.80 -22.47 -0.70
CA VAL A 69 18.78 -21.85 0.16
C VAL A 69 18.43 -22.73 1.36
N THR A 70 18.34 -24.06 1.18
CA THR A 70 18.02 -25.00 2.27
C THR A 70 19.18 -25.16 3.25
N GLN A 71 20.43 -25.25 2.77
CA GLN A 71 21.63 -25.29 3.61
C GLN A 71 21.74 -24.05 4.51
N ARG A 72 21.30 -22.90 4.02
CA ARG A 72 21.27 -21.64 4.77
C ARG A 72 19.97 -21.45 5.56
N TYR A 73 19.16 -22.50 5.72
CA TYR A 73 17.89 -22.50 6.46
C TYR A 73 16.92 -21.38 6.04
N GLY A 74 16.92 -21.02 4.75
CA GLY A 74 16.08 -19.96 4.22
C GLY A 74 16.61 -18.53 4.43
N ASP A 75 17.82 -18.35 4.97
CA ASP A 75 18.53 -17.07 4.91
C ASP A 75 19.01 -16.80 3.47
N SER A 76 18.26 -15.95 2.76
CA SER A 76 18.52 -15.60 1.37
C SER A 76 19.33 -14.32 1.21
N CYS A 77 19.69 -13.64 2.30
CA CYS A 77 20.34 -12.33 2.26
C CYS A 77 21.71 -12.35 1.58
N LYS A 78 22.37 -13.51 1.53
CA LYS A 78 23.64 -13.73 0.82
C LYS A 78 23.50 -14.37 -0.58
N ILE A 79 22.28 -14.72 -0.99
CA ILE A 79 21.98 -15.37 -2.29
C ILE A 79 21.41 -14.34 -3.27
N SER A 80 20.54 -13.48 -2.77
CA SER A 80 20.08 -12.31 -3.48
C SER A 80 20.44 -11.06 -2.67
N ASP A 81 21.02 -10.06 -3.33
CA ASP A 81 21.18 -8.68 -2.77
C ASP A 81 19.82 -8.02 -2.45
N VAL A 82 18.76 -8.73 -2.77
CA VAL A 82 17.39 -8.30 -2.88
C VAL A 82 16.57 -9.06 -1.86
N THR A 83 16.05 -8.36 -0.86
CA THR A 83 15.08 -8.88 0.09
C THR A 83 13.74 -9.09 -0.61
N SER A 84 13.21 -10.31 -0.59
CA SER A 84 11.87 -10.62 -1.10
C SER A 84 10.83 -9.64 -0.53
N PRO A 85 9.97 -9.00 -1.36
CA PRO A 85 8.88 -8.15 -0.87
C PRO A 85 7.94 -8.94 0.04
N THR A 86 7.78 -10.24 -0.21
CA THR A 86 6.98 -11.13 0.62
C THR A 86 7.67 -11.46 1.95
N LYS A 87 9.01 -11.44 2.03
CA LYS A 87 9.75 -11.50 3.31
C LYS A 87 9.69 -10.20 4.10
N ILE A 88 9.66 -9.04 3.45
CA ILE A 88 9.51 -7.72 4.10
C ILE A 88 8.09 -7.59 4.70
N MET A 89 7.07 -7.97 3.93
CA MET A 89 5.68 -8.04 4.41
C MET A 89 5.50 -9.11 5.50
N ASN A 90 6.25 -10.20 5.44
CA ASN A 90 6.32 -11.23 6.48
C ASN A 90 7.56 -11.06 7.36
N LYS A 91 7.82 -9.85 7.88
CA LYS A 91 8.69 -9.73 9.06
C LYS A 91 7.98 -10.50 10.17
N LYS A 92 8.31 -11.80 10.29
CA LYS A 92 7.63 -12.73 11.19
C LYS A 92 7.84 -12.21 12.61
N SER A 93 6.83 -11.51 13.12
CA SER A 93 6.56 -11.54 14.56
C SER A 93 6.37 -13.01 14.90
N SER A 94 7.24 -13.55 15.75
CA SER A 94 7.25 -14.96 16.13
C SER A 94 6.01 -15.26 16.98
N ASP A 95 5.15 -16.18 16.55
CA ASP A 95 4.00 -16.67 17.32
C ASP A 95 4.43 -17.85 18.20
N PHE A 96 4.58 -17.62 19.50
CA PHE A 96 4.95 -18.66 20.48
C PHE A 96 4.09 -19.93 20.40
N TYR A 97 2.82 -19.81 20.00
CA TYR A 97 1.88 -20.94 19.98
C TYR A 97 1.83 -21.67 18.64
N LYS A 98 2.45 -21.16 17.57
CA LYS A 98 2.37 -21.72 16.22
C LYS A 98 3.71 -21.88 15.51
N ASP A 99 4.69 -21.01 15.79
CA ASP A 99 5.99 -21.03 15.13
C ASP A 99 7.00 -21.92 15.87
N PRO A 100 7.85 -22.67 15.14
CA PRO A 100 8.93 -23.46 15.75
C PRO A 100 10.04 -22.58 16.31
N ASN A 101 10.66 -23.04 17.40
CA ASN A 101 11.93 -22.51 17.90
C ASN A 101 12.86 -23.67 18.23
N GLN A 102 13.67 -24.06 17.24
CA GLN A 102 14.52 -25.25 17.34
C GLN A 102 15.64 -25.08 18.39
N GLU A 103 16.19 -23.87 18.55
CA GLU A 103 17.24 -23.60 19.54
C GLU A 103 16.75 -23.88 20.97
N GLU A 104 15.52 -23.46 21.29
CA GLU A 104 14.90 -23.68 22.60
C GLU A 104 14.45 -25.13 22.84
N VAL A 105 14.16 -25.88 21.77
CA VAL A 105 13.65 -27.27 21.87
C VAL A 105 14.79 -28.29 21.89
N LYS A 106 15.99 -27.95 21.39
CA LYS A 106 17.16 -28.85 21.39
C LYS A 106 17.53 -29.33 22.81
N SER A 107 17.48 -28.43 23.81
CA SER A 107 17.81 -28.78 25.20
C SER A 107 16.84 -29.80 25.82
N CYS A 108 15.61 -29.90 25.31
CA CYS A 108 14.61 -30.85 25.79
C CYS A 108 15.12 -32.29 25.76
N TYR A 109 15.84 -32.66 24.70
CA TYR A 109 16.26 -34.04 24.48
C TYR A 109 17.16 -34.52 25.63
N HIS A 110 18.14 -33.72 26.02
CA HIS A 110 19.06 -34.06 27.10
C HIS A 110 18.34 -34.20 28.45
N ILE A 111 17.44 -33.27 28.76
CA ILE A 111 16.66 -33.29 30.02
C ILE A 111 15.77 -34.54 30.09
N LEU A 112 15.10 -34.89 28.98
CA LEU A 112 14.23 -36.07 28.90
C LEU A 112 15.03 -37.37 28.97
N GLU A 113 16.20 -37.43 28.34
CA GLU A 113 17.03 -38.63 28.30
C GLU A 113 17.63 -38.95 29.68
N ASP A 114 18.10 -37.94 30.39
CA ASP A 114 18.62 -38.08 31.75
C ASP A 114 17.52 -38.55 32.72
N LEU A 115 16.33 -37.96 32.65
CA LEU A 115 15.17 -38.37 33.44
C LEU A 115 14.72 -39.80 33.10
N LYS A 116 14.66 -40.14 31.80
CA LYS A 116 14.28 -41.48 31.32
C LYS A 116 15.23 -42.55 31.85
N ARG A 117 16.55 -42.31 31.79
CA ARG A 117 17.55 -43.24 32.31
C ARG A 117 17.32 -43.53 33.79
N LYS A 118 17.10 -42.48 34.59
CA LYS A 118 16.86 -42.65 36.02
C LYS A 118 15.57 -43.41 36.32
N ILE A 119 14.50 -43.14 35.58
CA ILE A 119 13.22 -43.82 35.77
C ILE A 119 13.33 -45.30 35.41
N LEU A 120 14.08 -45.65 34.35
CA LEU A 120 14.33 -47.05 33.99
C LEU A 120 15.13 -47.80 35.06
N GLU A 121 16.10 -47.15 35.71
CA GLU A 121 16.80 -47.72 36.88
C GLU A 121 15.82 -48.03 38.02
N ILE A 122 14.92 -47.08 38.35
CA ILE A 122 13.94 -47.26 39.44
C ILE A 122 12.89 -48.32 39.07
N LEU A 123 12.46 -48.38 37.81
CA LEU A 123 11.55 -49.41 37.30
C LEU A 123 12.17 -50.81 37.32
N HIS A 124 13.50 -50.94 37.25
CA HIS A 124 14.15 -52.25 37.40
C HIS A 124 13.99 -52.80 38.82
N GLU A 125 14.01 -51.93 39.83
CA GLU A 125 13.78 -52.31 41.24
C GLU A 125 12.29 -52.41 41.58
N TRP A 126 11.43 -51.59 40.95
CA TRP A 126 10.00 -51.49 41.23
C TRP A 126 9.15 -51.59 39.94
N PRO A 127 9.10 -52.76 39.29
CA PRO A 127 8.55 -52.93 37.95
C PRO A 127 7.05 -52.62 37.83
N ASP A 128 6.28 -52.81 38.89
CA ASP A 128 4.82 -52.66 38.89
C ASP A 128 4.32 -51.27 39.28
N GLN A 129 5.20 -50.27 39.42
CA GLN A 129 4.80 -48.91 39.78
C GLN A 129 4.15 -48.18 38.58
N PRO A 130 2.84 -47.86 38.64
CA PRO A 130 2.11 -47.28 37.51
C PRO A 130 2.58 -45.85 37.18
N THR A 131 2.91 -45.04 38.19
CA THR A 131 3.34 -43.64 37.98
C THR A 131 4.63 -43.54 37.18
N LEU A 132 5.58 -44.45 37.40
CA LEU A 132 6.84 -44.49 36.62
C LEU A 132 6.60 -44.88 35.16
N ARG A 133 5.66 -45.81 34.90
CA ARG A 133 5.25 -46.19 33.54
C ARG A 133 4.52 -45.05 32.83
N ASP A 134 3.69 -44.30 33.55
CA ASP A 134 3.04 -43.08 33.04
C ASP A 134 4.08 -42.04 32.62
N ILE A 135 5.11 -41.79 33.44
CA ILE A 135 6.17 -40.83 33.11
C ILE A 135 6.91 -41.24 31.82
N ILE A 136 7.30 -42.52 31.68
CA ILE A 136 7.91 -43.04 30.44
C ILE A 136 6.99 -42.83 29.24
N THR A 137 5.69 -43.11 29.39
CA THR A 137 4.71 -42.93 28.31
C THR A 137 4.62 -41.47 27.85
N VAL A 138 4.70 -40.52 28.79
CA VAL A 138 4.73 -39.09 28.47
C VAL A 138 6.03 -38.72 27.74
N ILE A 139 7.20 -39.22 28.19
CA ILE A 139 8.50 -38.98 27.53
C ILE A 139 8.48 -39.50 26.09
N GLU A 140 8.07 -40.75 25.88
CA GLU A 140 7.96 -41.35 24.53
C GLU A 140 7.02 -40.54 23.64
N ARG A 141 5.91 -40.04 24.20
CA ARG A 141 5.00 -39.17 23.46
C ARG A 141 5.64 -37.84 23.07
N ILE A 142 6.47 -37.24 23.92
CA ILE A 142 7.21 -36.01 23.59
C ILE A 142 8.24 -36.29 22.48
N TYR A 143 8.92 -37.45 22.49
CA TYR A 143 9.84 -37.85 21.41
C TYR A 143 9.17 -38.01 20.05
N THR A 144 7.85 -38.24 19.99
CA THR A 144 7.11 -38.25 18.71
C THR A 144 6.85 -36.86 18.11
N PHE A 145 7.16 -35.77 18.83
CA PHE A 145 6.91 -34.42 18.31
C PHE A 145 7.95 -34.05 17.24
N ASP A 146 7.49 -33.53 16.11
CA ASP A 146 8.37 -32.93 15.09
C ASP A 146 9.15 -31.76 15.72
N ILE A 147 10.45 -31.65 15.44
CA ILE A 147 11.31 -30.55 15.90
C ILE A 147 10.81 -29.17 15.42
N ASN A 148 9.98 -29.16 14.38
CA ASN A 148 9.28 -27.98 13.85
C ASN A 148 7.94 -27.70 14.56
N SER A 149 7.63 -28.40 15.65
CA SER A 149 6.48 -28.09 16.49
C SER A 149 6.71 -26.81 17.31
N PRO A 150 5.65 -26.06 17.67
CA PRO A 150 5.79 -24.86 18.49
C PRO A 150 6.24 -25.20 19.92
N VAL A 151 6.98 -24.28 20.55
CA VAL A 151 7.48 -24.41 21.93
C VAL A 151 6.34 -24.68 22.92
N SER A 152 5.17 -24.08 22.70
CA SER A 152 3.98 -24.30 23.53
C SER A 152 3.60 -25.78 23.68
N ARG A 153 3.81 -26.60 22.63
CA ARG A 153 3.50 -28.03 22.65
C ARG A 153 4.47 -28.81 23.55
N PHE A 154 5.77 -28.50 23.46
CA PHE A 154 6.80 -29.08 24.34
C PHE A 154 6.59 -28.63 25.78
N LEU A 155 6.29 -27.35 26.00
CA LEU A 155 5.94 -26.79 27.31
C LEU A 155 4.78 -27.53 27.98
N THR A 156 3.67 -27.77 27.27
CA THR A 156 2.56 -28.57 27.83
C THR A 156 3.00 -30.00 28.18
N GLY A 157 3.85 -30.63 27.36
CA GLY A 157 4.42 -31.94 27.65
C GLY A 157 5.26 -31.94 28.93
N PHE A 158 6.13 -30.95 29.09
CA PHE A 158 6.98 -30.79 30.27
C PHE A 158 6.16 -30.49 31.54
N GLU A 159 5.08 -29.73 31.45
CA GLU A 159 4.18 -29.47 32.59
C GLU A 159 3.44 -30.72 33.06
N ILE A 160 2.98 -31.55 32.13
CA ILE A 160 2.40 -32.87 32.44
C ILE A 160 3.46 -33.75 33.10
N LEU A 161 4.67 -33.77 32.54
CA LEU A 161 5.79 -34.56 33.06
C LEU A 161 6.16 -34.15 34.48
N LEU A 162 6.20 -32.84 34.77
CA LEU A 162 6.51 -32.31 36.11
C LEU A 162 5.43 -32.72 37.12
N SER A 163 4.15 -32.70 36.73
CA SER A 163 3.08 -33.18 37.60
C SER A 163 3.23 -34.65 37.94
N LYS A 164 3.60 -35.49 36.96
CA LYS A 164 3.81 -36.92 37.18
C LYS A 164 5.06 -37.23 38.01
N CYS A 165 6.13 -36.46 37.85
CA CYS A 165 7.30 -36.57 38.72
C CYS A 165 6.96 -36.19 40.17
N HIS A 166 6.12 -35.18 40.38
CA HIS A 166 5.65 -34.81 41.71
C HIS A 166 4.76 -35.89 42.36
N GLU A 167 3.83 -36.49 41.60
CA GLU A 167 2.99 -37.61 42.06
C GLU A 167 3.83 -38.80 42.56
N TRP A 168 4.98 -39.06 41.93
CA TRP A 168 5.94 -40.06 42.42
C TRP A 168 6.64 -39.62 43.71
N GLU A 169 7.13 -38.38 43.74
CA GLU A 169 7.89 -37.83 44.87
C GLU A 169 7.08 -37.78 46.18
N GLU A 170 5.74 -37.69 46.10
CA GLU A 170 4.87 -37.75 47.28
C GLU A 170 4.87 -39.12 47.99
N VAL A 171 5.16 -40.20 47.25
CA VAL A 171 5.09 -41.60 47.74
C VAL A 171 6.48 -42.24 47.84
N ALA A 172 7.47 -41.69 47.13
CA ALA A 172 8.84 -42.19 47.08
C ALA A 172 9.61 -41.95 48.39
N HIS A 173 10.45 -42.91 48.78
CA HIS A 173 11.45 -42.68 49.83
C HIS A 173 12.67 -41.93 49.26
N SER A 174 13.49 -41.31 50.13
CA SER A 174 14.63 -40.48 49.73
C SER A 174 15.65 -41.15 48.79
N GLY A 175 15.79 -42.48 48.82
CA GLY A 175 16.71 -43.24 47.95
C GLY A 175 16.29 -43.35 46.47
N VAL A 176 15.04 -43.05 46.11
CA VAL A 176 14.51 -43.10 44.72
C VAL A 176 13.87 -41.76 44.31
N SER A 177 14.37 -40.67 44.89
CA SER A 177 13.93 -39.30 44.60
C SER A 177 14.25 -38.89 43.16
N LEU A 178 13.31 -38.21 42.52
CA LEU A 178 13.45 -37.57 41.21
C LEU A 178 13.69 -36.05 41.32
N SER A 179 13.99 -35.54 42.52
CA SER A 179 14.09 -34.11 42.81
C SER A 179 15.12 -33.37 41.94
N GLU A 180 16.30 -33.95 41.71
CA GLU A 180 17.36 -33.35 40.88
C GLU A 180 16.93 -33.20 39.40
N PHE A 181 16.29 -34.23 38.85
CA PHE A 181 15.78 -34.20 37.47
C PHE A 181 14.55 -33.29 37.33
N SER A 182 13.70 -33.26 38.36
CA SER A 182 12.54 -32.36 38.43
C SER A 182 12.96 -30.89 38.47
N LYS A 183 14.15 -30.58 39.02
CA LYS A 183 14.72 -29.22 39.01
C LYS A 183 15.06 -28.76 37.59
N ASN A 184 15.78 -29.58 36.82
CA ASN A 184 16.11 -29.26 35.42
C ASN A 184 14.84 -29.08 34.56
N LEU A 185 13.85 -29.94 34.79
CA LEU A 185 12.54 -29.84 34.15
C LEU A 185 11.84 -28.51 34.48
N THR A 186 11.88 -28.12 35.76
CA THR A 186 11.30 -26.88 36.26
C THR A 186 11.99 -25.64 35.67
N GLU A 187 13.33 -25.63 35.63
CA GLU A 187 14.11 -24.52 35.06
C GLU A 187 13.79 -24.31 33.57
N GLN A 188 13.62 -25.40 32.80
CA GLN A 188 13.23 -25.31 31.40
C GLN A 188 11.81 -24.77 31.21
N ILE A 189 10.84 -25.23 32.03
CA ILE A 189 9.47 -24.70 32.02
C ILE A 189 9.47 -23.19 32.35
N ILE A 190 10.22 -22.77 33.37
CA ILE A 190 10.37 -21.36 33.75
C ILE A 190 10.95 -20.55 32.59
N THR A 191 11.95 -21.10 31.89
CA THR A 191 12.58 -20.43 30.73
C THR A 191 11.58 -20.20 29.61
N TRP A 192 10.80 -21.22 29.23
CA TRP A 192 9.77 -21.06 28.20
C TRP A 192 8.61 -20.17 28.62
N ARG A 193 8.21 -20.18 29.90
CA ARG A 193 7.17 -19.27 30.40
C ARG A 193 7.66 -17.83 30.47
N LYS A 194 8.93 -17.59 30.81
CA LYS A 194 9.56 -16.26 30.67
C LYS A 194 9.59 -15.81 29.22
N LEU A 195 9.90 -16.72 28.29
CA LEU A 195 9.87 -16.45 26.86
C LEU A 195 8.46 -16.09 26.39
N GLU A 196 7.45 -16.90 26.73
CA GLU A 196 6.03 -16.63 26.45
C GLU A 196 5.61 -15.25 26.99
N LEU A 197 5.95 -14.94 28.25
CA LEU A 197 5.67 -13.64 28.86
C LEU A 197 6.38 -12.51 28.13
N ASN A 198 7.65 -12.64 27.79
CA ASN A 198 8.41 -11.58 27.09
C ASN A 198 7.88 -11.30 25.68
N MET A 199 7.23 -12.28 25.05
CA MET A 199 6.58 -12.16 23.75
C MET A 199 5.17 -11.52 23.81
N TRP A 200 4.77 -10.93 24.95
CA TRP A 200 3.44 -10.31 25.13
C TRP A 200 3.08 -9.26 24.06
N LYS A 201 4.08 -8.50 23.57
CA LYS A 201 3.86 -7.50 22.50
C LYS A 201 3.49 -8.16 21.17
N ASP A 202 4.21 -9.22 20.83
CA ASP A 202 3.95 -10.01 19.63
C ASP A 202 2.59 -10.69 19.71
N LEU A 203 2.21 -11.20 20.88
CA LEU A 203 0.87 -11.77 21.08
C LEU A 203 -0.27 -10.75 20.87
N LEU A 204 -0.09 -9.50 21.30
CA LEU A 204 -1.06 -8.43 20.99
C LEU A 204 -1.12 -8.15 19.49
N ASN A 205 0.03 -8.06 18.81
CA ASN A 205 0.08 -7.88 17.36
C ASN A 205 -0.63 -9.03 16.63
N LYS A 206 -0.33 -10.28 17.00
CA LYS A 206 -0.99 -11.47 16.45
C LYS A 206 -2.48 -11.51 16.73
N THR A 207 -2.92 -11.01 17.88
CA THR A 207 -4.35 -10.90 18.19
C THR A 207 -5.04 -9.93 17.24
N TYR A 208 -4.40 -8.80 16.92
CA TYR A 208 -4.88 -7.86 15.91
C TYR A 208 -4.85 -8.45 14.50
N ASP A 209 -3.76 -9.12 14.11
CA ASP A 209 -3.60 -9.75 12.79
C ASP A 209 -4.65 -10.85 12.55
N LYS A 210 -4.93 -11.68 13.57
CA LYS A 210 -5.96 -12.72 13.52
C LYS A 210 -7.35 -12.17 13.24
N MET A 211 -7.68 -10.98 13.75
CA MET A 211 -8.95 -10.32 13.43
C MET A 211 -9.03 -9.89 11.96
N ASN A 212 -7.88 -9.73 11.29
CA ASN A 212 -7.78 -9.35 9.88
C ASN A 212 -7.54 -10.54 8.93
N GLU A 213 -7.36 -11.78 9.43
CA GLU A 213 -7.20 -12.98 8.59
C GLU A 213 -8.39 -13.22 7.64
N PHE A 214 -9.60 -12.79 8.04
CA PHE A 214 -10.81 -12.90 7.22
C PHE A 214 -10.88 -11.91 6.04
N THR A 215 -9.90 -11.03 5.87
CA THR A 215 -9.82 -10.08 4.72
C THR A 215 -9.93 -10.79 3.38
N ALA A 216 -9.42 -12.03 3.28
CA ALA A 216 -9.54 -12.86 2.08
C ALA A 216 -11.00 -13.14 1.68
N LYS A 217 -11.88 -13.39 2.65
CA LYS A 217 -13.32 -13.60 2.42
C LYS A 217 -13.96 -12.33 1.88
N TRP A 218 -13.59 -11.17 2.43
CA TRP A 218 -14.10 -9.88 1.99
C TRP A 218 -13.65 -9.51 0.58
N TRP A 219 -12.43 -9.89 0.19
CA TRP A 219 -11.98 -9.74 -1.19
C TRP A 219 -12.87 -10.51 -2.17
N LEU A 220 -13.19 -11.79 -1.89
CA LEU A 220 -14.08 -12.59 -2.75
C LEU A 220 -15.49 -12.01 -2.84
N TYR A 221 -15.99 -11.52 -1.70
CA TYR A 221 -17.29 -10.85 -1.63
C TYR A 221 -17.36 -9.60 -2.51
N LEU A 222 -16.36 -8.72 -2.42
CA LEU A 222 -16.30 -7.50 -3.24
C LEU A 222 -16.11 -7.83 -4.73
N TYR A 223 -15.32 -8.85 -5.06
CA TYR A 223 -15.18 -9.31 -6.44
C TYR A 223 -16.53 -9.73 -7.03
N ASN A 224 -17.29 -10.53 -6.29
CA ASN A 224 -18.63 -10.96 -6.72
C ASN A 224 -19.61 -9.78 -6.85
N ILE A 225 -19.55 -8.79 -5.94
CA ILE A 225 -20.37 -7.57 -6.07
C ILE A 225 -20.02 -6.77 -7.32
N CYS A 226 -18.72 -6.62 -7.62
CA CYS A 226 -18.29 -5.93 -8.84
C CYS A 226 -18.82 -6.64 -10.08
N ASP A 227 -18.69 -7.97 -10.12
CA ASP A 227 -19.20 -8.79 -11.23
C ASP A 227 -20.72 -8.62 -11.39
N GLN A 228 -21.49 -8.74 -10.30
CA GLN A 228 -22.94 -8.52 -10.30
C GLN A 228 -23.35 -7.13 -10.80
N PHE A 229 -22.57 -6.09 -10.48
CA PHE A 229 -22.84 -4.75 -11.00
C PHE A 229 -22.52 -4.66 -12.50
N ILE A 230 -21.40 -5.22 -12.94
CA ILE A 230 -20.99 -5.26 -14.36
C ILE A 230 -22.02 -6.03 -15.19
N THR A 231 -22.55 -7.14 -14.68
CA THR A 231 -23.63 -7.92 -15.32
C THR A 231 -25.02 -7.30 -15.12
N LYS A 232 -25.12 -6.09 -14.56
CA LYS A 232 -26.36 -5.33 -14.32
C LYS A 232 -27.39 -6.05 -13.46
N SER A 233 -26.93 -6.95 -12.59
CA SER A 233 -27.78 -7.68 -11.65
C SER A 233 -28.17 -6.85 -10.42
N ILE A 234 -27.40 -5.80 -10.11
CA ILE A 234 -27.67 -4.85 -9.03
C ILE A 234 -27.63 -3.40 -9.54
N SER A 235 -28.39 -2.51 -8.90
CA SER A 235 -28.39 -1.09 -9.24
C SER A 235 -27.24 -0.32 -8.59
N GLU A 236 -26.97 0.90 -9.05
CA GLU A 236 -26.00 1.83 -8.42
C GLU A 236 -26.36 2.09 -6.96
N THR A 237 -27.64 2.20 -6.64
CA THR A 237 -28.10 2.44 -5.27
C THR A 237 -27.85 1.24 -4.37
N ASP A 238 -28.10 0.02 -4.85
CA ASP A 238 -27.86 -1.21 -4.09
C ASP A 238 -26.36 -1.40 -3.84
N LEU A 239 -25.53 -1.11 -4.84
CA LEU A 239 -24.08 -1.17 -4.73
C LEU A 239 -23.57 -0.22 -3.65
N ILE A 240 -23.95 1.06 -3.69
CA ILE A 240 -23.46 2.07 -2.72
C ILE A 240 -23.92 1.71 -1.30
N GLN A 241 -25.19 1.31 -1.12
CA GLN A 241 -25.68 0.89 0.19
C GLN A 241 -24.95 -0.35 0.72
N THR A 242 -24.67 -1.32 -0.15
CA THR A 242 -23.91 -2.53 0.20
C THR A 242 -22.49 -2.18 0.64
N LEU A 243 -21.80 -1.31 -0.09
CA LEU A 243 -20.43 -0.87 0.25
C LEU A 243 -20.38 0.03 1.50
N GLN A 244 -21.37 0.91 1.69
CA GLN A 244 -21.51 1.67 2.94
C GLN A 244 -21.73 0.74 4.13
N SER A 245 -22.66 -0.22 4.01
CA SER A 245 -22.91 -1.24 5.02
C SER A 245 -21.67 -2.10 5.28
N PHE A 246 -20.84 -2.35 4.27
CA PHE A 246 -19.60 -3.10 4.39
C PHE A 246 -18.60 -2.38 5.31
N ILE A 247 -18.54 -1.05 5.30
CA ILE A 247 -17.68 -0.29 6.23
C ILE A 247 -18.37 -0.10 7.59
N THR A 248 -19.62 0.36 7.62
CA THR A 248 -20.29 0.76 8.87
C THR A 248 -20.59 -0.41 9.81
N LYS A 249 -20.82 -1.62 9.28
CA LYS A 249 -21.00 -2.85 10.08
C LYS A 249 -19.69 -3.53 10.48
N SER A 250 -18.53 -2.93 10.18
CA SER A 250 -17.24 -3.47 10.59
C SER A 250 -16.95 -3.19 12.07
N ASN A 251 -15.98 -3.93 12.62
CA ASN A 251 -15.42 -3.65 13.94
C ASN A 251 -14.15 -2.77 13.82
N LEU A 252 -13.62 -2.33 14.96
CA LEU A 252 -12.42 -1.48 15.01
C LEU A 252 -11.20 -2.12 14.31
N ALA A 253 -11.00 -3.44 14.47
CA ALA A 253 -9.84 -4.11 13.88
C ALA A 253 -9.91 -4.18 12.35
N GLU A 254 -11.09 -4.48 11.79
CA GLU A 254 -11.28 -4.70 10.36
C GLU A 254 -11.42 -3.39 9.54
N PHE A 255 -11.71 -2.26 10.19
CA PHE A 255 -11.99 -0.99 9.50
C PHE A 255 -10.94 -0.63 8.44
N HIS A 256 -9.65 -0.65 8.81
CA HIS A 256 -8.56 -0.29 7.91
C HIS A 256 -8.41 -1.28 6.75
N SER A 257 -8.54 -2.58 7.02
CA SER A 257 -8.46 -3.62 5.99
C SER A 257 -9.62 -3.53 5.00
N ARG A 258 -10.84 -3.26 5.48
CA ARG A 258 -12.01 -3.05 4.62
C ARG A 258 -11.92 -1.76 3.81
N LEU A 259 -11.41 -0.69 4.41
CA LEU A 259 -11.14 0.56 3.70
C LEU A 259 -10.07 0.39 2.61
N ASP A 260 -8.99 -0.34 2.91
CA ASP A 260 -7.95 -0.67 1.92
C ASP A 260 -8.51 -1.53 0.79
N LEU A 261 -9.44 -2.45 1.08
CA LEU A 261 -10.12 -3.21 0.03
C LEU A 261 -10.93 -2.30 -0.92
N LEU A 262 -11.62 -1.26 -0.44
CA LEU A 262 -12.28 -0.30 -1.33
C LEU A 262 -11.28 0.38 -2.28
N TYR A 263 -10.11 0.78 -1.75
CA TYR A 263 -9.03 1.35 -2.56
C TYR A 263 -8.43 0.35 -3.56
N VAL A 264 -8.24 -0.91 -3.15
CA VAL A 264 -7.76 -1.99 -4.02
C VAL A 264 -8.74 -2.26 -5.16
N PHE A 265 -10.04 -2.28 -4.87
CA PHE A 265 -11.07 -2.49 -5.89
C PHE A 265 -11.27 -1.27 -6.78
N HIS A 266 -11.05 -0.05 -6.28
CA HIS A 266 -10.89 1.12 -7.15
C HIS A 266 -9.73 0.94 -8.13
N CYS A 267 -8.54 0.58 -7.64
CA CYS A 267 -7.38 0.35 -8.48
C CYS A 267 -7.63 -0.77 -9.50
N HIS A 268 -8.17 -1.91 -9.06
CA HIS A 268 -8.56 -3.01 -9.92
C HIS A 268 -9.55 -2.54 -11.01
N ALA A 269 -10.51 -1.70 -10.63
CA ALA A 269 -11.52 -1.20 -11.53
C ALA A 269 -10.94 -0.36 -12.69
N THR A 270 -9.88 0.40 -12.43
CA THR A 270 -9.21 1.19 -13.47
C THR A 270 -8.44 0.36 -14.50
N GLN A 271 -8.16 -0.92 -14.20
CA GLN A 271 -7.38 -1.83 -15.06
C GLN A 271 -8.26 -2.73 -15.93
N LEU A 272 -9.59 -2.73 -15.72
CA LEU A 272 -10.52 -3.51 -16.51
C LEU A 272 -10.89 -2.79 -17.81
N PRO A 273 -11.38 -3.52 -18.84
CA PRO A 273 -11.83 -2.92 -20.09
C PRO A 273 -12.85 -1.79 -19.85
N ARG A 274 -12.76 -0.74 -20.65
CA ARG A 274 -13.59 0.45 -20.49
C ARG A 274 -15.05 0.14 -20.81
N SER A 275 -15.93 0.36 -19.84
CA SER A 275 -17.39 0.38 -20.01
C SER A 275 -17.98 1.50 -19.15
N GLN A 276 -19.24 1.87 -19.41
CA GLN A 276 -19.95 2.87 -18.60
C GLN A 276 -20.07 2.40 -17.14
N GLU A 277 -20.42 1.14 -16.93
CA GLU A 277 -20.51 0.48 -15.63
C GLU A 277 -19.15 0.52 -14.91
N MET A 278 -18.05 0.30 -15.65
CA MET A 278 -16.71 0.36 -15.11
C MET A 278 -16.35 1.75 -14.59
N GLN A 279 -16.68 2.80 -15.35
CA GLN A 279 -16.45 4.18 -14.94
C GLN A 279 -17.28 4.57 -13.70
N THR A 280 -18.51 4.06 -13.61
CA THR A 280 -19.35 4.23 -12.43
C THR A 280 -18.74 3.52 -11.21
N LEU A 281 -18.26 2.28 -11.36
CA LEU A 281 -17.56 1.56 -10.28
C LEU A 281 -16.33 2.32 -9.78
N VAL A 282 -15.49 2.81 -10.70
CA VAL A 282 -14.29 3.60 -10.37
C VAL A 282 -14.66 4.81 -9.51
N SER A 283 -15.72 5.53 -9.88
CA SER A 283 -16.21 6.71 -9.16
C SER A 283 -16.76 6.34 -7.78
N ILE A 284 -17.61 5.32 -7.70
CA ILE A 284 -18.23 4.85 -6.45
C ILE A 284 -17.16 4.42 -5.43
N PHE A 285 -16.24 3.54 -5.83
CA PHE A 285 -15.20 3.06 -4.92
C PHE A 285 -14.29 4.20 -4.44
N TRP A 286 -13.91 5.12 -5.33
CA TRP A 286 -13.06 6.25 -4.97
C TRP A 286 -13.74 7.18 -3.95
N ASN A 287 -14.98 7.58 -4.23
CA ASN A 287 -15.70 8.53 -3.38
C ASN A 287 -16.02 7.92 -2.03
N LEU A 288 -16.42 6.64 -1.97
CA LEU A 288 -16.62 5.93 -0.71
C LEU A 288 -15.31 5.78 0.07
N TYR A 289 -14.21 5.44 -0.60
CA TYR A 289 -12.89 5.40 0.02
C TYR A 289 -12.54 6.77 0.62
N CYS A 290 -12.67 7.86 -0.14
CA CYS A 290 -12.37 9.21 0.34
C CYS A 290 -13.26 9.63 1.52
N TYR A 291 -14.57 9.35 1.42
CA TYR A 291 -15.54 9.64 2.48
C TYR A 291 -15.19 8.93 3.79
N PHE A 292 -14.82 7.64 3.76
CA PHE A 292 -14.49 6.91 4.99
C PHE A 292 -13.03 7.11 5.45
N LYS A 293 -12.11 7.46 4.55
CA LYS A 293 -10.70 7.72 4.87
C LYS A 293 -10.53 8.83 5.90
N GLN A 294 -11.42 9.84 5.91
CA GLN A 294 -11.36 10.93 6.89
C GLN A 294 -11.41 10.44 8.35
N TYR A 295 -12.04 9.29 8.62
CA TYR A 295 -12.14 8.72 9.97
C TYR A 295 -10.93 7.85 10.36
N SER A 296 -10.01 7.55 9.43
CA SER A 296 -8.90 6.62 9.67
C SER A 296 -8.03 7.02 10.87
N GLN A 297 -7.78 8.32 11.05
CA GLN A 297 -6.99 8.79 12.19
C GLN A 297 -7.72 8.61 13.53
N VAL A 298 -9.03 8.87 13.58
CA VAL A 298 -9.84 8.69 14.79
C VAL A 298 -9.91 7.22 15.18
N ILE A 299 -10.11 6.32 14.22
CA ILE A 299 -10.12 4.88 14.48
C ILE A 299 -8.73 4.39 14.91
N THR A 300 -7.66 4.88 14.28
CA THR A 300 -6.27 4.58 14.68
C THR A 300 -5.99 5.01 16.12
N ASN A 301 -6.39 6.23 16.48
CA ASN A 301 -6.24 6.72 17.85
C ASN A 301 -7.06 5.89 18.83
N LYS A 302 -8.32 5.56 18.49
CA LYS A 302 -9.15 4.70 19.33
C LYS A 302 -8.51 3.34 19.59
N ILE A 303 -7.97 2.69 18.55
CA ILE A 303 -7.24 1.41 18.70
C ILE A 303 -6.04 1.56 19.64
N LYS A 304 -5.28 2.67 19.53
CA LYS A 304 -4.18 2.98 20.46
C LYS A 304 -4.68 3.19 21.89
N ASP A 305 -5.81 3.86 22.08
CA ASP A 305 -6.38 4.14 23.40
C ASP A 305 -6.85 2.87 24.12
N VAL A 306 -7.45 1.90 23.41
CA VAL A 306 -7.79 0.59 24.02
C VAL A 306 -6.56 -0.30 24.21
N ARG A 307 -5.52 -0.17 23.36
CA ARG A 307 -4.29 -0.98 23.45
C ARG A 307 -3.40 -0.57 24.62
N THR A 308 -3.16 0.73 24.79
CA THR A 308 -2.25 1.31 25.80
C THR A 308 -2.46 0.81 27.24
N PRO A 309 -3.70 0.78 27.80
CA PRO A 309 -3.91 0.29 29.16
C PRO A 309 -3.60 -1.20 29.31
N ILE A 310 -3.83 -2.01 28.27
CA ILE A 310 -3.53 -3.44 28.28
C ILE A 310 -2.02 -3.66 28.22
N GLU A 311 -1.30 -2.90 27.38
CA GLU A 311 0.16 -2.93 27.34
C GLU A 311 0.77 -2.55 28.68
N LYS A 312 0.20 -1.53 29.36
CA LYS A 312 0.64 -1.13 30.69
C LYS A 312 0.44 -2.25 31.72
N LYS A 313 -0.76 -2.85 31.77
CA LYS A 313 -1.06 -3.98 32.68
C LYS A 313 -0.11 -5.16 32.45
N LEU A 314 0.14 -5.53 31.19
CA LEU A 314 1.06 -6.62 30.84
C LEU A 314 2.51 -6.29 31.20
N LYS A 315 2.98 -5.09 30.88
CA LYS A 315 4.33 -4.63 31.23
C LYS A 315 4.56 -4.62 32.73
N ASP A 316 3.59 -4.14 33.51
CA ASP A 316 3.67 -4.12 34.97
C ASP A 316 3.61 -5.54 35.54
N TYR A 317 2.76 -6.42 34.99
CA TYR A 317 2.72 -7.82 35.38
C TYR A 317 4.06 -8.53 35.14
N VAL A 318 4.66 -8.39 33.96
CA VAL A 318 5.97 -8.98 33.63
C VAL A 318 7.07 -8.50 34.60
N LYS A 319 7.02 -7.25 35.07
CA LYS A 319 7.95 -6.74 36.09
C LYS A 319 7.72 -7.31 37.48
N ILE A 320 6.48 -7.63 37.83
CA ILE A 320 6.08 -8.06 39.18
C ILE A 320 6.23 -9.58 39.35
N VAL A 321 6.05 -10.37 38.29
CA VAL A 321 6.15 -11.83 38.35
C VAL A 321 7.52 -12.25 38.86
N ARG A 322 7.53 -12.94 40.00
CA ARG A 322 8.72 -13.55 40.58
C ARG A 322 8.58 -15.06 40.47
N TRP A 323 9.57 -15.68 39.85
CA TRP A 323 9.69 -17.13 39.74
C TRP A 323 10.32 -17.65 41.03
N LYS A 324 9.48 -17.92 42.03
CA LYS A 324 9.93 -18.49 43.31
C LYS A 324 9.94 -20.00 43.21
N ASP A 325 11.13 -20.59 43.31
CA ASP A 325 11.35 -22.03 43.21
C ASP A 325 11.39 -22.66 44.62
N ILE A 326 10.28 -22.50 45.37
CA ILE A 326 10.23 -22.90 46.80
C ILE A 326 9.64 -24.31 46.95
N ASN A 327 8.53 -24.59 46.29
CA ASN A 327 7.90 -25.91 46.23
C ASN A 327 7.09 -26.06 44.94
N TYR A 328 6.78 -27.31 44.54
CA TYR A 328 6.02 -27.61 43.32
C TYR A 328 4.74 -26.78 43.17
N TRP A 329 3.94 -26.67 44.25
CA TRP A 329 2.68 -25.93 44.25
C TRP A 329 2.86 -24.45 43.95
N SER A 330 3.91 -23.81 44.48
CA SER A 330 4.23 -22.40 44.20
C SER A 330 4.63 -22.16 42.74
N ILE A 331 5.33 -23.11 42.12
CA ILE A 331 5.72 -23.05 40.72
C ILE A 331 4.49 -23.23 39.83
N LYS A 332 3.68 -24.26 40.10
CA LYS A 332 2.44 -24.55 39.39
C LYS A 332 1.47 -23.37 39.43
N GLU A 333 1.29 -22.76 40.60
CA GLU A 333 0.46 -21.56 40.75
C GLU A 333 1.00 -20.39 39.91
N THR A 334 2.32 -20.19 39.90
CA THR A 334 2.96 -19.11 39.11
C THR A 334 2.81 -19.34 37.62
N ILE A 335 2.96 -20.59 37.15
CA ILE A 335 2.74 -21.02 35.76
C ILE A 335 1.30 -20.74 35.34
N ASP A 336 0.32 -21.27 36.10
CA ASP A 336 -1.10 -21.13 35.80
C ASP A 336 -1.53 -19.66 35.81
N LYS A 337 -1.05 -18.89 36.78
CA LYS A 337 -1.34 -17.46 36.89
C LYS A 337 -0.77 -16.67 35.72
N SER A 338 0.44 -17.00 35.27
CA SER A 338 1.07 -16.35 34.12
C SER A 338 0.28 -16.60 32.83
N HIS A 339 -0.06 -17.86 32.57
CA HIS A 339 -0.84 -18.25 31.40
C HIS A 339 -2.24 -17.62 31.41
N ARG A 340 -2.96 -17.72 32.55
CA ARG A 340 -4.29 -17.12 32.70
C ARG A 340 -4.27 -15.60 32.54
N THR A 341 -3.24 -14.93 33.04
CA THR A 341 -3.11 -13.46 32.93
C THR A 341 -2.88 -13.02 31.49
N LEU A 342 -1.97 -13.69 30.76
CA LEU A 342 -1.78 -13.46 29.33
C LEU A 342 -3.07 -13.68 28.56
N TYR A 343 -3.70 -14.85 28.71
CA TYR A 343 -4.94 -15.18 28.02
C TYR A 343 -6.06 -14.17 28.31
N LYS A 344 -6.22 -13.77 29.58
CA LYS A 344 -7.19 -12.76 29.99
C LYS A 344 -6.98 -11.44 29.25
N HIS A 345 -5.76 -10.94 29.17
CA HIS A 345 -5.46 -9.68 28.50
C HIS A 345 -5.54 -9.77 26.97
N MET A 346 -5.17 -10.90 26.37
CA MET A 346 -5.39 -11.13 24.93
C MET A 346 -6.89 -11.16 24.60
N ARG A 347 -7.71 -11.78 25.46
CA ARG A 347 -9.16 -11.78 25.33
C ARG A 347 -9.75 -10.38 25.54
N GLU A 348 -9.34 -9.66 26.57
CA GLU A 348 -9.74 -8.26 26.83
C GLU A 348 -9.44 -7.38 25.61
N PHE A 349 -8.26 -7.53 25.00
CA PHE A 349 -7.88 -6.78 23.80
C PHE A 349 -8.73 -7.17 22.58
N ARG A 350 -8.93 -8.48 22.36
CA ARG A 350 -9.78 -8.97 21.27
C ARG A 350 -11.20 -8.46 21.39
N ASP A 351 -11.80 -8.57 22.57
CA ASP A 351 -13.18 -8.17 22.82
C ASP A 351 -13.32 -6.63 22.67
N ALA A 352 -12.30 -5.85 23.04
CA ALA A 352 -12.24 -4.41 22.77
C ALA A 352 -12.16 -4.08 21.27
N LEU A 353 -11.37 -4.83 20.49
CA LEU A 353 -11.26 -4.68 19.04
C LEU A 353 -12.53 -5.08 18.28
N GLN A 354 -13.35 -5.96 18.84
CA GLN A 354 -14.63 -6.40 18.26
C GLN A 354 -15.76 -5.37 18.37
N GLN A 355 -15.54 -4.27 19.10
CA GLN A 355 -16.52 -3.20 19.19
C GLN A 355 -16.87 -2.65 17.80
N PRO A 356 -18.16 -2.32 17.55
CA PRO A 356 -18.59 -1.79 16.26
C PRO A 356 -17.91 -0.45 15.97
N VAL A 357 -17.58 -0.19 14.70
CA VAL A 357 -16.93 1.06 14.29
C VAL A 357 -17.90 2.24 14.27
N MET A 358 -19.18 1.99 13.98
CA MET A 358 -20.19 3.02 13.72
C MET A 358 -20.27 4.15 14.77
N PRO A 359 -20.23 3.89 16.10
CA PRO A 359 -20.29 4.95 17.11
C PRO A 359 -19.11 5.95 17.05
N TYR A 360 -18.00 5.54 16.41
CA TYR A 360 -16.79 6.34 16.29
C TYR A 360 -16.72 7.11 14.97
N LEU A 361 -17.69 6.93 14.07
CA LEU A 361 -17.81 7.66 12.80
C LEU A 361 -18.65 8.94 12.98
N HIS A 362 -18.19 9.86 13.84
CA HIS A 362 -18.88 11.12 14.12
C HIS A 362 -18.11 12.34 13.61
N ASN A 363 -18.73 13.52 13.70
CA ASN A 363 -18.16 14.78 13.22
C ASN A 363 -16.78 15.04 13.83
N LEU A 364 -15.78 15.23 12.98
CA LEU A 364 -14.40 15.48 13.38
C LEU A 364 -14.26 16.94 13.83
N GLU A 365 -13.74 17.16 15.03
CA GLU A 365 -13.30 18.49 15.45
C GLU A 365 -12.17 18.98 14.53
N CYS A 366 -12.31 20.20 14.01
CA CYS A 366 -11.24 20.84 13.23
C CYS A 366 -10.12 21.24 14.20
N GLY A 367 -8.90 20.73 14.02
CA GLY A 367 -7.79 21.07 14.93
C GLY A 367 -6.52 20.20 14.83
N THR A 368 -6.45 19.21 13.94
CA THR A 368 -5.18 18.55 13.62
C THR A 368 -4.52 19.25 12.43
N ARG A 369 -3.30 19.77 12.63
CA ARG A 369 -2.54 20.58 11.64
C ARG A 369 -2.42 19.95 10.25
N GLU A 370 -2.45 18.62 10.16
CA GLU A 370 -2.33 17.84 8.91
C GLU A 370 -3.60 17.86 8.05
N THR A 371 -4.74 18.27 8.63
CA THR A 371 -6.04 18.26 7.95
C THR A 371 -6.67 19.64 7.82
N GLU A 372 -5.89 20.69 8.10
CA GLU A 372 -6.29 22.08 7.93
C GLU A 372 -5.79 22.58 6.58
N GLY A 373 -6.73 22.82 5.68
CA GLY A 373 -6.48 23.53 4.43
C GLY A 373 -6.28 25.02 4.64
N ILE A 374 -5.96 25.68 3.54
CA ILE A 374 -5.85 27.13 3.47
C ILE A 374 -7.14 27.84 3.88
N TRP A 375 -8.29 27.23 3.58
CA TRP A 375 -9.63 27.74 3.88
C TRP A 375 -10.17 27.32 5.25
N ASP A 376 -9.45 26.45 5.99
CA ASP A 376 -9.84 26.05 7.36
C ASP A 376 -9.35 27.04 8.43
N ARG A 377 -8.44 27.95 8.06
CA ARG A 377 -7.81 28.89 8.99
C ARG A 377 -8.33 30.31 8.75
N PRO A 378 -8.87 31.00 9.77
CA PRO A 378 -9.09 32.43 9.66
C PRO A 378 -7.71 33.11 9.53
N GLN A 379 -7.38 33.61 8.34
CA GLN A 379 -6.03 34.13 8.02
C GLN A 379 -5.77 35.50 8.66
N ARG A 380 -5.74 35.54 9.98
CA ARG A 380 -5.75 36.80 10.73
C ARG A 380 -4.43 37.60 10.65
N GLN A 381 -3.30 37.06 10.19
CA GLN A 381 -2.00 37.76 10.33
C GLN A 381 -0.95 37.57 9.21
N SER A 382 -1.07 36.62 8.27
CA SER A 382 -0.09 36.47 7.17
C SER A 382 -0.66 35.71 5.95
N PRO A 383 -1.39 36.37 5.04
CA PRO A 383 -1.79 35.72 3.79
C PRO A 383 -0.56 35.34 2.96
N SER A 384 -0.49 34.08 2.50
CA SER A 384 0.42 33.69 1.40
C SER A 384 0.17 34.58 0.18
N ILE A 385 1.23 34.82 -0.59
CA ILE A 385 1.32 35.75 -1.73
C ILE A 385 0.24 35.49 -2.82
N HIS A 386 -0.44 34.34 -2.78
CA HIS A 386 -1.29 33.83 -3.87
C HIS A 386 -2.80 33.74 -3.58
N HIS A 387 -3.28 34.10 -2.40
CA HIS A 387 -4.68 33.85 -2.00
C HIS A 387 -5.74 34.58 -2.82
N TYR A 388 -5.47 35.86 -3.12
CA TYR A 388 -6.40 36.77 -3.78
C TYR A 388 -5.75 37.45 -4.99
N THR A 389 -4.66 36.88 -5.51
CA THR A 389 -3.87 37.50 -6.58
C THR A 389 -3.98 36.74 -7.88
N LEU A 390 -4.34 37.46 -8.93
CA LEU A 390 -4.36 36.97 -10.29
C LEU A 390 -3.22 37.67 -11.05
N ASP A 391 -2.16 36.91 -11.34
CA ASP A 391 -1.02 37.40 -12.10
C ASP A 391 -1.17 36.93 -13.55
N ALA A 392 -1.59 37.84 -14.42
CA ALA A 392 -1.92 37.49 -15.80
C ALA A 392 -0.70 37.04 -16.61
N ASP A 393 0.49 37.59 -16.32
CA ASP A 393 1.73 37.23 -17.01
C ASP A 393 2.14 35.77 -16.77
N ILE A 394 1.66 35.16 -15.69
CA ILE A 394 1.88 33.74 -15.41
C ILE A 394 1.13 32.87 -16.42
N TYR A 395 -0.12 33.19 -16.76
CA TYR A 395 -0.98 32.33 -17.60
C TYR A 395 -0.90 32.64 -19.10
N VAL A 396 -0.32 33.79 -19.45
CA VAL A 396 -0.17 34.24 -20.84
C VAL A 396 1.12 33.69 -21.45
N ALA A 397 1.09 33.35 -22.74
CA ALA A 397 2.27 32.85 -23.46
C ALA A 397 3.45 33.85 -23.42
N LYS A 398 4.68 33.32 -23.30
CA LYS A 398 5.90 34.12 -23.24
C LYS A 398 6.07 34.94 -24.52
N HIS A 399 6.35 36.24 -24.37
CA HIS A 399 6.58 37.14 -25.50
C HIS A 399 7.76 36.72 -26.39
N SER A 400 8.77 36.02 -25.83
CA SER A 400 9.93 35.53 -26.58
C SER A 400 9.59 34.54 -27.69
N LEU A 401 8.42 33.88 -27.63
CA LEU A 401 7.96 32.95 -28.67
C LEU A 401 7.71 33.65 -30.01
N ALA A 402 7.38 34.95 -30.02
CA ALA A 402 7.22 35.72 -31.25
C ALA A 402 8.46 35.64 -32.16
N ARG A 403 9.67 35.61 -31.58
CA ARG A 403 10.93 35.50 -32.35
C ARG A 403 11.11 34.16 -33.07
N LYS A 404 10.46 33.10 -32.58
CA LYS A 404 10.49 31.76 -33.20
C LYS A 404 9.46 31.62 -34.33
N ILE A 405 8.49 32.52 -34.43
CA ILE A 405 7.46 32.54 -35.46
C ILE A 405 8.00 33.35 -36.65
N GLN A 406 9.00 32.82 -37.35
CA GLN A 406 9.45 33.39 -38.63
C GLN A 406 8.85 32.53 -39.75
N VAL A 407 7.77 33.03 -40.36
CA VAL A 407 7.09 32.34 -41.47
C VAL A 407 7.64 32.88 -42.78
N THR A 408 8.33 32.03 -43.54
CA THR A 408 8.85 32.34 -44.89
C THR A 408 7.83 32.09 -46.00
N GLU A 409 6.64 31.57 -45.70
CA GLU A 409 5.64 31.15 -46.69
C GLU A 409 4.54 32.19 -46.92
N GLU A 410 4.15 32.36 -48.19
CA GLU A 410 3.02 33.19 -48.60
C GLU A 410 1.68 32.53 -48.24
N GLY A 411 0.79 33.25 -47.54
CA GLY A 411 -0.53 32.75 -47.15
C GLY A 411 -1.05 33.34 -45.83
N THR A 412 -2.08 32.73 -45.26
CA THR A 412 -2.72 33.12 -43.98
C THR A 412 -1.75 33.10 -42.80
N LEU A 413 -0.67 32.31 -42.89
CA LEU A 413 0.38 32.19 -41.87
C LEU A 413 1.38 33.36 -41.89
N SER A 414 1.41 34.19 -42.94
CA SER A 414 2.28 35.38 -43.01
C SER A 414 1.99 36.40 -41.89
N LYS A 415 0.78 36.39 -41.32
CA LYS A 415 0.35 37.25 -40.20
C LYS A 415 0.42 36.55 -38.84
N ALA A 416 1.02 35.36 -38.74
CA ALA A 416 1.03 34.56 -37.51
C ALA A 416 1.60 35.32 -36.30
N GLU A 417 2.67 36.10 -36.48
CA GLU A 417 3.24 36.93 -35.40
C GLU A 417 2.23 37.98 -34.92
N SER A 418 1.56 38.68 -35.84
CA SER A 418 0.54 39.68 -35.51
C SER A 418 -0.65 39.05 -34.76
N TYR A 419 -1.12 37.88 -35.20
CA TYR A 419 -2.20 37.15 -34.53
C TYR A 419 -1.79 36.65 -33.14
N PHE A 420 -0.56 36.16 -32.98
CA PHE A 420 -0.01 35.77 -31.68
C PHE A 420 0.01 36.95 -30.70
N LEU A 421 0.53 38.11 -31.11
CA LEU A 421 0.57 39.31 -30.27
C LEU A 421 -0.84 39.81 -29.90
N LYS A 422 -1.78 39.77 -30.86
CA LYS A 422 -3.18 40.14 -30.59
C LYS A 422 -3.86 39.17 -29.63
N SER A 423 -3.66 37.86 -29.80
CA SER A 423 -4.17 36.83 -28.88
C SER A 423 -3.59 37.02 -27.47
N ARG A 424 -2.27 37.26 -27.36
CA ARG A 424 -1.60 37.54 -26.09
C ARG A 424 -2.23 38.72 -25.36
N LYS A 425 -2.47 39.82 -26.08
CA LYS A 425 -3.12 41.02 -25.54
C LYS A 425 -4.55 40.73 -25.05
N LEU A 426 -5.36 40.06 -25.86
CA LEU A 426 -6.74 39.70 -25.51
C LEU A 426 -6.82 38.79 -24.29
N CYS A 427 -5.94 37.78 -24.19
CA CYS A 427 -5.85 36.91 -23.03
C CYS A 427 -5.49 37.71 -21.77
N ASN A 428 -4.50 38.60 -21.86
CA ASN A 428 -4.10 39.44 -20.74
C ASN A 428 -5.24 40.35 -20.25
N GLU A 429 -5.91 41.04 -21.18
CA GLU A 429 -7.06 41.92 -20.87
C GLU A 429 -8.23 41.12 -20.26
N THR A 430 -8.51 39.94 -20.79
CA THR A 430 -9.59 39.07 -20.29
C THR A 430 -9.31 38.57 -18.88
N ILE A 431 -8.07 38.16 -18.59
CA ILE A 431 -7.66 37.70 -17.26
C ILE A 431 -7.77 38.86 -16.27
N LEU A 432 -7.22 40.03 -16.59
CA LEU A 432 -7.25 41.21 -15.70
C LEU A 432 -8.67 41.76 -15.46
N ALA A 433 -9.61 41.53 -16.38
CA ALA A 433 -11.00 41.91 -16.22
C ALA A 433 -11.80 40.98 -15.27
N THR A 434 -11.22 39.86 -14.81
CA THR A 434 -11.95 38.92 -13.94
C THR A 434 -12.06 39.42 -12.50
N GLU A 435 -13.29 39.44 -11.96
CA GLU A 435 -13.58 39.90 -10.59
C GLU A 435 -13.46 38.80 -9.52
N TYR A 436 -13.17 37.56 -9.93
CA TYR A 436 -13.13 36.39 -9.03
C TYR A 436 -12.30 36.57 -7.76
N PRO A 437 -11.07 37.12 -7.80
CA PRO A 437 -10.26 37.26 -6.59
C PRO A 437 -10.93 38.15 -5.52
N ALA A 438 -11.55 39.25 -5.94
CA ALA A 438 -12.26 40.16 -5.03
C ALA A 438 -13.52 39.50 -4.45
N LEU A 439 -14.26 38.75 -5.27
CA LEU A 439 -15.45 38.01 -4.82
C LEU A 439 -15.09 36.91 -3.81
N VAL A 440 -14.00 36.17 -4.05
CA VAL A 440 -13.50 35.13 -3.13
C VAL A 440 -13.08 35.75 -1.80
N GLN A 441 -12.36 36.87 -1.83
CA GLN A 441 -11.97 37.59 -0.61
C GLN A 441 -13.19 38.09 0.18
N SER A 442 -14.20 38.63 -0.51
CA SER A 442 -15.44 39.07 0.14
C SER A 442 -16.21 37.91 0.76
N LEU A 443 -16.23 36.74 0.11
CA LEU A 443 -16.91 35.55 0.63
C LEU A 443 -16.18 34.99 1.85
N ASP A 444 -14.84 34.89 1.81
CA ASP A 444 -14.02 34.43 2.93
C ASP A 444 -14.18 35.34 4.17
N GLY A 445 -14.20 36.66 3.94
CA GLY A 445 -14.50 37.64 4.99
C GLY A 445 -15.88 37.42 5.62
N PHE A 446 -16.92 37.25 4.80
CA PHE A 446 -18.27 36.96 5.28
C PHE A 446 -18.35 35.65 6.08
N VAL A 447 -17.73 34.56 5.60
CA VAL A 447 -17.70 33.28 6.32
C VAL A 447 -16.98 33.43 7.67
N THR A 448 -15.89 34.19 7.70
CA THR A 448 -15.14 34.48 8.93
C THR A 448 -16.00 35.23 9.95
N GLU A 449 -16.71 36.27 9.53
CA GLU A 449 -17.64 37.02 10.39
C GLU A 449 -18.74 36.11 10.97
N VAL A 450 -19.30 35.21 10.14
CA VAL A 450 -20.32 34.24 10.58
C VAL A 450 -19.76 33.28 11.63
N ILE A 451 -18.54 32.77 11.43
CA ILE A 451 -17.88 31.87 12.38
C ILE A 451 -17.62 32.59 13.71
N GLU A 452 -17.07 33.80 13.66
CA GLU A 452 -16.77 34.60 14.86
C GLU A 452 -18.03 34.97 15.65
N ALA A 453 -19.08 35.41 14.94
CA ALA A 453 -20.38 35.69 15.55
C ALA A 453 -20.98 34.44 16.20
N ASN A 454 -20.90 33.28 15.54
CA ASN A 454 -21.40 32.03 16.09
C ASN A 454 -20.61 31.59 17.34
N THR A 455 -19.27 31.67 17.32
CA THR A 455 -18.43 31.35 18.50
C THR A 455 -18.73 32.29 19.67
N HIS A 456 -18.90 33.60 19.41
CA HIS A 456 -19.29 34.55 20.44
C HIS A 456 -20.65 34.18 21.07
N LEU A 457 -21.68 33.93 20.25
CA LEU A 457 -23.03 33.59 20.72
C LEU A 457 -23.12 32.24 21.43
N GLN A 458 -22.27 31.28 21.07
CA GLN A 458 -22.18 29.98 21.76
C GLN A 458 -21.61 30.12 23.17
N ASN A 459 -20.66 31.04 23.37
CA ASN A 459 -19.96 31.26 24.65
C ASN A 459 -20.72 32.21 25.61
N LEU A 460 -21.88 32.74 25.22
CA LEU A 460 -22.71 33.56 26.10
C LEU A 460 -23.40 32.69 27.16
N GLU A 461 -23.03 32.89 28.42
CA GLU A 461 -23.63 32.21 29.57
C GLU A 461 -24.50 33.16 30.41
N VAL A 462 -25.50 32.61 31.09
CA VAL A 462 -26.33 33.35 32.06
C VAL A 462 -25.59 33.41 33.39
N ASP A 463 -25.48 34.61 33.95
CA ASP A 463 -24.79 34.78 35.23
C ASP A 463 -25.64 34.21 36.38
N LYS A 464 -25.15 33.11 36.96
CA LYS A 464 -25.83 32.39 38.05
C LYS A 464 -25.79 33.14 39.39
N SER A 465 -25.02 34.22 39.50
CA SER A 465 -24.95 35.05 40.71
C SER A 465 -26.14 36.01 40.86
N LEU A 466 -26.89 36.26 39.77
CA LEU A 466 -28.01 37.20 39.75
C LEU A 466 -29.32 36.61 40.31
N PRO A 467 -30.29 37.43 40.75
CA PRO A 467 -31.64 36.96 41.10
C PRO A 467 -32.33 36.24 39.93
N LYS A 468 -33.19 35.25 40.23
CA LYS A 468 -33.87 34.41 39.23
C LYS A 468 -34.59 35.22 38.14
N GLU A 469 -35.22 36.35 38.48
CA GLU A 469 -35.88 37.21 37.48
C GLU A 469 -34.91 37.83 36.48
N LYS A 470 -33.71 38.24 36.94
CA LYS A 470 -32.65 38.78 36.08
C LYS A 470 -31.96 37.69 35.26
N GLN A 471 -31.86 36.47 35.81
CA GLN A 471 -31.39 35.31 35.04
C GLN A 471 -32.34 35.00 33.87
N VAL A 472 -33.65 35.01 34.12
CA VAL A 472 -34.67 34.78 33.08
C VAL A 472 -34.64 35.89 32.02
N SER A 473 -34.47 37.16 32.42
CA SER A 473 -34.38 38.25 31.44
C SER A 473 -33.09 38.20 30.61
N GLN A 474 -31.95 37.84 31.22
CA GLN A 474 -30.68 37.64 30.52
C GLN A 474 -30.77 36.46 29.53
N ALA A 475 -31.36 35.33 29.96
CA ALA A 475 -31.61 34.18 29.09
C ALA A 475 -32.47 34.56 27.87
N LYS A 476 -33.55 35.33 28.09
CA LYS A 476 -34.41 35.84 26.99
C LYS A 476 -33.64 36.78 26.05
N SER A 477 -32.78 37.65 26.58
CA SER A 477 -31.93 38.55 25.77
C SER A 477 -30.96 37.76 24.89
N ILE A 478 -30.25 36.77 25.46
CA ILE A 478 -29.35 35.89 24.71
C ILE A 478 -30.11 35.14 23.61
N LEU A 479 -31.28 34.59 23.93
CA LEU A 479 -32.13 33.91 22.96
C LEU A 479 -32.58 34.86 21.82
N GLN A 480 -32.95 36.10 22.14
CA GLN A 480 -33.31 37.10 21.14
C GLN A 480 -32.13 37.46 20.23
N GLN A 481 -30.91 37.57 20.78
CA GLN A 481 -29.70 37.80 19.99
C GLN A 481 -29.44 36.63 19.03
N LYS A 482 -29.58 35.38 19.49
CA LYS A 482 -29.44 34.18 18.65
C LYS A 482 -30.47 34.15 17.52
N HIS A 483 -31.74 34.47 17.80
CA HIS A 483 -32.77 34.56 16.76
C HIS A 483 -32.50 35.67 15.74
N ARG A 484 -32.06 36.85 16.19
CA ARG A 484 -31.71 37.96 15.29
C ARG A 484 -30.54 37.58 14.40
N ALA A 485 -29.46 37.04 14.97
CA ALA A 485 -28.29 36.60 14.21
C ALA A 485 -28.65 35.55 13.14
N LEU A 486 -29.51 34.57 13.49
CA LEU A 486 -29.99 33.58 12.53
C LEU A 486 -30.84 34.20 11.41
N ALA A 487 -31.73 35.14 11.76
CA ALA A 487 -32.57 35.83 10.77
C ALA A 487 -31.72 36.70 9.82
N ASP A 488 -30.70 37.38 10.33
CA ASP A 488 -29.80 38.21 9.53
C ASP A 488 -28.88 37.33 8.65
N LEU A 489 -28.44 36.17 9.14
CA LEU A 489 -27.78 35.17 8.31
C LEU A 489 -28.66 34.76 7.12
N PHE A 490 -29.93 34.41 7.34
CA PHE A 490 -30.84 34.05 6.23
C PHE A 490 -31.04 35.19 5.22
N LYS A 491 -31.10 36.44 5.66
CA LYS A 491 -31.18 37.60 4.75
C LYS A 491 -29.90 37.73 3.91
N ASN A 492 -28.74 37.58 4.54
CA ASN A 492 -27.45 37.69 3.86
C ASN A 492 -27.25 36.54 2.86
N LEU A 493 -27.61 35.30 3.22
CA LEU A 493 -27.58 34.16 2.30
C LEU A 493 -28.46 34.38 1.06
N ASN A 494 -29.68 34.93 1.23
CA ASN A 494 -30.53 35.31 0.10
C ASN A 494 -29.89 36.40 -0.77
N LYS A 495 -29.26 37.41 -0.15
CA LYS A 495 -28.59 38.51 -0.86
C LYS A 495 -27.43 38.03 -1.73
N ILE A 496 -26.72 36.99 -1.29
CA ILE A 496 -25.60 36.36 -2.03
C ILE A 496 -26.13 35.42 -3.14
N GLY A 497 -27.44 35.16 -3.19
CA GLY A 497 -28.09 34.38 -4.25
C GLY A 497 -28.50 32.96 -3.86
N LEU A 498 -28.42 32.58 -2.58
CA LEU A 498 -28.92 31.28 -2.11
C LEU A 498 -30.43 31.32 -1.91
N SER A 499 -31.13 30.22 -2.21
CA SER A 499 -32.58 30.10 -2.04
C SER A 499 -32.93 28.82 -1.29
N TYR A 500 -33.55 28.96 -0.12
CA TYR A 500 -33.98 27.79 0.65
C TYR A 500 -35.08 26.99 -0.06
N LYS A 501 -35.95 27.64 -0.86
CA LYS A 501 -37.00 26.95 -1.62
C LYS A 501 -36.40 26.06 -2.71
N THR A 502 -35.38 26.57 -3.39
CA THR A 502 -34.64 25.81 -4.42
C THR A 502 -33.98 24.60 -3.79
N GLY A 503 -33.27 24.77 -2.68
CA GLY A 503 -32.63 23.63 -2.01
C GLY A 503 -33.60 22.59 -1.46
N ILE A 504 -34.80 22.97 -1.01
CA ILE A 504 -35.83 21.99 -0.60
C ILE A 504 -36.31 21.18 -1.82
N LEU A 505 -36.50 21.82 -2.97
CA LEU A 505 -36.89 21.14 -4.20
C LEU A 505 -35.79 20.16 -4.64
N GLU A 506 -34.54 20.63 -4.69
CA GLU A 506 -33.38 19.82 -5.05
C GLU A 506 -33.19 18.64 -4.09
N SER A 507 -33.31 18.86 -2.78
CA SER A 507 -33.23 17.81 -1.76
C SER A 507 -34.29 16.71 -1.95
N LYS A 508 -35.48 17.05 -2.47
CA LYS A 508 -36.53 16.06 -2.77
C LYS A 508 -36.28 15.28 -4.06
N LEU A 509 -35.61 15.89 -5.03
CA LEU A 509 -35.32 15.30 -6.34
C LEU A 509 -34.02 14.48 -6.33
N LYS A 510 -33.06 14.90 -5.52
CA LYS A 510 -31.72 14.30 -5.40
C LYS A 510 -31.80 12.94 -4.71
N LYS A 511 -31.15 11.93 -5.27
CA LYS A 511 -30.95 10.67 -4.54
C LYS A 511 -29.73 10.85 -3.64
N PRO A 512 -29.80 10.47 -2.35
CA PRO A 512 -28.66 10.64 -1.41
C PRO A 512 -27.35 10.01 -1.89
N LEU A 513 -27.44 9.03 -2.79
CA LEU A 513 -26.33 8.24 -3.28
C LEU A 513 -25.67 8.85 -4.54
N ASP A 514 -26.28 9.88 -5.15
CA ASP A 514 -25.75 10.57 -6.34
C ASP A 514 -24.38 11.23 -6.05
N ASP A 515 -24.11 11.55 -4.78
CA ASP A 515 -22.86 12.16 -4.32
C ASP A 515 -21.63 11.28 -4.56
N PHE A 516 -21.83 9.97 -4.68
CA PHE A 516 -20.77 9.00 -4.90
C PHE A 516 -20.55 8.68 -6.39
N LEU A 517 -21.33 9.27 -7.29
CA LEU A 517 -21.20 9.10 -8.74
C LEU A 517 -20.28 10.14 -9.38
N HIS A 518 -19.84 11.15 -8.63
CA HIS A 518 -18.95 12.18 -9.14
C HIS A 518 -17.61 11.60 -9.55
N ARG A 519 -17.08 12.10 -10.66
CA ARG A 519 -15.80 11.62 -11.15
C ARG A 519 -14.65 12.07 -10.22
N PRO A 520 -13.67 11.19 -9.94
CA PRO A 520 -12.53 11.53 -9.10
C PRO A 520 -11.70 12.72 -9.64
N ILE A 521 -11.14 13.51 -8.72
CA ILE A 521 -10.27 14.66 -9.01
C ILE A 521 -9.17 14.76 -7.94
N ASP A 522 -7.93 14.96 -8.37
CA ASP A 522 -6.83 15.40 -7.51
C ASP A 522 -5.77 16.14 -8.33
N LEU A 523 -5.69 17.46 -8.16
CA LEU A 523 -4.77 18.32 -8.91
C LEU A 523 -3.30 18.09 -8.54
N ASN A 524 -2.99 17.71 -7.29
CA ASN A 524 -1.61 17.40 -6.88
C ASN A 524 -1.07 16.24 -7.72
N THR A 525 -1.89 15.20 -7.83
CA THR A 525 -1.56 14.02 -8.58
C THR A 525 -1.51 14.30 -10.08
N ASN A 526 -2.51 15.02 -10.60
CA ASN A 526 -2.59 15.43 -11.99
C ASN A 526 -1.29 16.10 -12.48
N PHE A 527 -0.80 17.10 -11.73
CA PHE A 527 0.44 17.81 -12.06
C PHE A 527 1.72 17.07 -11.66
N SER A 528 1.64 15.98 -10.89
CA SER A 528 2.80 15.11 -10.66
C SER A 528 3.16 14.28 -11.90
N HIS A 529 2.18 14.01 -12.79
CA HIS A 529 2.39 13.27 -14.03
C HIS A 529 3.03 14.12 -15.13
N ILE A 530 2.75 15.42 -15.14
CA ILE A 530 3.21 16.38 -16.13
C ILE A 530 3.96 17.46 -15.35
N ASN A 531 5.30 17.44 -15.38
CA ASN A 531 6.18 18.38 -14.64
C ASN A 531 5.53 19.75 -14.39
N HIS A 532 5.29 20.07 -13.12
CA HIS A 532 4.62 21.31 -12.72
C HIS A 532 5.57 22.51 -12.80
N GLY A 533 5.03 23.67 -13.15
CA GLY A 533 5.73 24.94 -13.13
C GLY A 533 5.11 25.93 -12.14
N ARG A 534 5.49 27.20 -12.29
CA ARG A 534 5.01 28.31 -11.45
C ARG A 534 3.50 28.56 -11.58
N GLN A 535 2.88 28.20 -12.71
CA GLN A 535 1.44 28.36 -12.94
C GLN A 535 0.66 27.39 -12.05
N GLU A 536 1.09 26.12 -12.04
CA GLU A 536 0.45 25.04 -11.30
C GLU A 536 0.66 25.17 -9.78
N GLU A 537 1.79 25.72 -9.32
CA GLU A 537 2.07 25.93 -7.89
C GLU A 537 0.99 26.78 -7.19
N LYS A 538 0.51 27.84 -7.87
CA LYS A 538 -0.61 28.66 -7.35
C LYS A 538 -1.90 27.86 -7.25
N MET A 539 -2.22 27.06 -8.26
CA MET A 539 -3.41 26.19 -8.25
C MET A 539 -3.34 25.13 -7.14
N LEU A 540 -2.16 24.52 -6.94
CA LEU A 540 -1.95 23.52 -5.89
C LEU A 540 -2.05 24.11 -4.49
N THR A 541 -1.58 25.34 -4.32
CA THR A 541 -1.75 26.09 -3.07
C THR A 541 -3.23 26.21 -2.74
N ILE A 542 -4.05 26.72 -3.68
CA ILE A 542 -5.50 26.88 -3.47
C ILE A 542 -6.21 25.53 -3.28
N TRP A 543 -5.80 24.49 -4.01
CA TRP A 543 -6.36 23.13 -3.96
C TRP A 543 -6.12 22.40 -2.64
N ASN A 544 -5.15 22.85 -1.83
CA ASN A 544 -4.75 22.17 -0.61
C ASN A 544 -5.95 21.90 0.33
N CYS A 545 -6.18 20.61 0.61
CA CYS A 545 -7.30 20.09 1.41
C CYS A 545 -8.72 20.41 0.90
N CYS A 546 -8.91 20.98 -0.29
CA CYS A 546 -10.24 21.28 -0.84
C CYS A 546 -11.16 20.06 -0.90
N GLU A 547 -10.65 18.93 -1.41
CA GLU A 547 -11.44 17.69 -1.50
C GLU A 547 -11.82 17.16 -0.11
N MET A 548 -10.92 17.26 0.87
CA MET A 548 -11.24 16.89 2.26
C MET A 548 -12.30 17.82 2.87
N TYR A 549 -12.20 19.13 2.60
CA TYR A 549 -13.19 20.11 3.05
C TYR A 549 -14.59 19.83 2.45
N TYR A 550 -14.64 19.48 1.16
CA TYR A 550 -15.87 19.07 0.50
C TYR A 550 -16.47 17.81 1.14
N MET A 551 -15.68 16.76 1.36
CA MET A 551 -16.16 15.51 1.98
C MET A 551 -16.66 15.72 3.42
N ARG A 552 -15.97 16.58 4.19
CA ARG A 552 -16.41 17.00 5.53
C ARG A 552 -17.74 17.76 5.49
N SER A 553 -17.91 18.64 4.50
CA SER A 553 -19.14 19.40 4.33
C SER A 553 -20.33 18.48 4.03
N GLN A 554 -20.12 17.46 3.18
CA GLN A 554 -21.13 16.43 2.90
C GLN A 554 -21.51 15.66 4.18
N MET A 555 -20.53 15.19 4.95
CA MET A 555 -20.78 14.54 6.23
C MET A 555 -21.52 15.43 7.24
N ARG A 556 -21.14 16.72 7.34
CA ARG A 556 -21.80 17.68 8.24
C ARG A 556 -23.25 17.93 7.86
N ILE A 557 -23.59 17.81 6.58
CA ILE A 557 -24.98 17.86 6.12
C ILE A 557 -25.73 16.61 6.58
N ASP A 558 -25.16 15.41 6.48
CA ASP A 558 -25.79 14.19 7.03
C ASP A 558 -26.06 14.31 8.55
N VAL A 559 -25.10 14.89 9.28
CA VAL A 559 -25.22 15.18 10.72
C VAL A 559 -26.31 16.23 10.97
N LEU A 560 -26.36 17.30 10.17
CA LEU A 560 -27.39 18.33 10.27
C LEU A 560 -28.79 17.74 10.00
N GLU A 561 -28.95 16.93 8.96
CA GLU A 561 -30.22 16.29 8.63
C GLU A 561 -30.68 15.38 9.77
N THR A 562 -29.77 14.61 10.35
CA THR A 562 -30.05 13.76 11.52
C THR A 562 -30.47 14.60 12.73
N ALA A 563 -29.78 15.72 12.99
CA ALA A 563 -30.13 16.63 14.09
C ALA A 563 -31.48 17.32 13.86
N LEU A 564 -31.84 17.63 12.62
CA LEU A 564 -33.12 18.25 12.26
C LEU A 564 -34.31 17.28 12.33
N GLN A 565 -34.08 15.96 12.44
CA GLN A 565 -35.16 14.99 12.74
C GLN A 565 -35.68 15.14 14.18
N ASN A 566 -34.82 15.53 15.12
CA ASN A 566 -35.15 15.79 16.52
C ASN A 566 -34.69 17.21 16.95
N PRO A 567 -35.33 18.26 16.42
CA PRO A 567 -34.89 19.64 16.63
C PRO A 567 -35.18 20.13 18.06
N SER A 568 -34.44 21.15 18.50
CA SER A 568 -34.77 21.89 19.73
C SER A 568 -36.16 22.51 19.62
N LYS A 569 -36.92 22.51 20.71
CA LYS A 569 -38.24 23.18 20.80
C LYS A 569 -38.15 24.69 20.54
N GLU A 570 -36.97 25.27 20.64
CA GLU A 570 -36.71 26.69 20.37
C GLU A 570 -36.61 27.01 18.86
N LEU A 571 -36.41 26.00 18.01
CA LEU A 571 -36.31 26.16 16.56
C LEU A 571 -37.68 25.92 15.91
N GLY A 572 -38.36 27.00 15.51
CA GLY A 572 -39.65 26.92 14.84
C GLY A 572 -39.60 26.22 13.47
N PRO A 573 -40.72 25.66 12.98
CA PRO A 573 -40.77 24.84 11.76
C PRO A 573 -40.29 25.57 10.50
N GLN A 574 -40.56 26.87 10.40
CA GLN A 574 -40.07 27.69 9.29
C GLN A 574 -38.54 27.83 9.27
N ASN A 575 -37.91 27.89 10.44
CA ASN A 575 -36.45 27.97 10.53
C ASN A 575 -35.81 26.62 10.22
N ILE A 576 -36.46 25.50 10.58
CA ILE A 576 -36.04 24.14 10.19
C ILE A 576 -36.00 24.02 8.67
N GLU A 577 -37.07 24.41 7.98
CA GLU A 577 -37.12 24.39 6.51
C GLU A 577 -36.05 25.28 5.88
N ARG A 578 -35.81 26.47 6.44
CA ARG A 578 -34.75 27.37 5.96
C ARG A 578 -33.37 26.78 6.15
N CYS A 579 -33.05 26.22 7.32
CA CYS A 579 -31.78 25.56 7.57
C CYS A 579 -31.54 24.41 6.58
N LYS A 580 -32.57 23.56 6.37
CA LYS A 580 -32.49 22.46 5.40
C LYS A 580 -32.32 22.96 3.96
N GLY A 581 -33.12 23.95 3.56
CA GLY A 581 -33.10 24.48 2.21
C GLY A 581 -31.81 25.22 1.85
N PHE A 582 -31.32 26.12 2.71
CA PHE A 582 -30.09 26.87 2.40
C PHE A 582 -28.87 25.95 2.35
N SER A 583 -28.74 25.01 3.28
CA SER A 583 -27.63 24.05 3.28
C SER A 583 -27.66 23.12 2.06
N ALA A 584 -28.85 22.61 1.69
CA ALA A 584 -29.03 21.78 0.50
C ALA A 584 -28.68 22.52 -0.79
N HIS A 585 -29.14 23.76 -0.97
CA HIS A 585 -28.84 24.56 -2.17
C HIS A 585 -27.34 24.88 -2.28
N LEU A 586 -26.70 25.25 -1.16
CA LEU A 586 -25.26 25.51 -1.14
C LEU A 586 -24.45 24.25 -1.52
N LEU A 587 -24.84 23.08 -1.01
CA LEU A 587 -24.21 21.81 -1.40
C LEU A 587 -24.43 21.51 -2.89
N ALA A 588 -25.64 21.71 -3.41
CA ALA A 588 -25.94 21.48 -4.82
C ALA A 588 -25.07 22.37 -5.73
N LEU A 589 -24.91 23.66 -5.39
CA LEU A 589 -24.01 24.56 -6.10
C LEU A 589 -22.56 24.10 -6.03
N ALA A 590 -22.07 23.68 -4.85
CA ALA A 590 -20.73 23.15 -4.68
C ALA A 590 -20.50 21.87 -5.50
N GLN A 591 -21.51 20.99 -5.58
CA GLN A 591 -21.48 19.77 -6.39
C GLN A 591 -21.43 20.06 -7.89
N HIS A 592 -22.26 20.98 -8.35
CA HIS A 592 -22.24 21.43 -9.74
C HIS A 592 -20.89 22.05 -10.11
N GLN A 593 -20.34 22.91 -9.25
CA GLN A 593 -18.99 23.46 -9.42
C GLN A 593 -17.92 22.38 -9.43
N LYS A 594 -18.01 21.37 -8.55
CA LYS A 594 -17.10 20.22 -8.54
C LYS A 594 -17.13 19.47 -9.87
N GLN A 595 -18.32 19.18 -10.41
CA GLN A 595 -18.45 18.52 -11.72
C GLN A 595 -17.78 19.33 -12.84
N GLN A 596 -18.03 20.64 -12.88
CA GLN A 596 -17.40 21.55 -13.85
C GLN A 596 -15.88 21.63 -13.69
N LEU A 597 -15.40 21.66 -12.44
CA LEU A 597 -13.97 21.67 -12.12
C LEU A 597 -13.30 20.36 -12.54
N THR A 598 -13.93 19.21 -12.31
CA THR A 598 -13.42 17.92 -12.76
C THR A 598 -13.31 17.88 -14.28
N GLN A 599 -14.31 18.37 -15.02
CA GLN A 599 -14.23 18.45 -16.48
C GLN A 599 -13.12 19.41 -16.95
N SER A 600 -13.04 20.60 -16.36
CA SER A 600 -12.08 21.64 -16.77
C SER A 600 -10.64 21.26 -16.45
N SER A 601 -10.39 20.69 -15.27
CA SER A 601 -9.05 20.22 -14.85
C SER A 601 -8.54 19.10 -15.74
N ARG A 602 -9.41 18.18 -16.19
CA ARG A 602 -9.06 17.12 -17.13
C ARG A 602 -8.73 17.65 -18.53
N LEU A 603 -9.52 18.58 -19.04
CA LEU A 603 -9.22 19.24 -20.31
C LEU A 603 -7.88 19.97 -20.25
N TYR A 604 -7.62 20.70 -19.16
CA TYR A 604 -6.34 21.36 -18.92
C TYR A 604 -5.19 20.35 -18.85
N TYR A 605 -5.36 19.25 -18.13
CA TYR A 605 -4.38 18.16 -18.02
C TYR A 605 -3.98 17.60 -19.39
N TYR A 606 -4.95 17.20 -20.21
CA TYR A 606 -4.66 16.63 -21.54
C TYR A 606 -4.09 17.68 -22.49
N LEU A 607 -4.55 18.94 -22.42
CA LEU A 607 -3.97 20.02 -23.22
C LEU A 607 -2.49 20.25 -22.85
N ARG A 608 -2.15 20.22 -21.55
CA ARG A 608 -0.77 20.33 -21.08
C ARG A 608 0.07 19.14 -21.53
N TYR A 609 -0.50 17.93 -21.53
CA TYR A 609 0.15 16.74 -22.07
C TYR A 609 0.48 16.89 -23.55
N TYR A 610 -0.50 17.25 -24.38
CA TYR A 610 -0.29 17.43 -25.82
C TYR A 610 0.66 18.58 -26.13
N LEU A 611 0.58 19.69 -25.39
CA LEU A 611 1.53 20.80 -25.52
C LEU A 611 2.96 20.34 -25.23
N LEU A 612 3.16 19.49 -24.22
CA LEU A 612 4.48 18.96 -23.91
C LEU A 612 4.99 18.04 -25.02
N GLN A 613 4.16 17.14 -25.53
CA GLN A 613 4.49 16.26 -26.66
C GLN A 613 4.87 17.07 -27.91
N MET A 614 4.09 18.11 -28.24
CA MET A 614 4.38 18.98 -29.38
C MET A 614 5.69 19.75 -29.21
N ASN A 615 5.98 20.25 -28.01
CA ASN A 615 7.26 20.93 -27.75
C ASN A 615 8.44 19.97 -27.92
N GLU A 616 8.35 18.75 -27.42
CA GLU A 616 9.41 17.74 -27.58
C GLU A 616 9.61 17.33 -29.04
N PHE A 617 8.52 17.22 -29.80
CA PHE A 617 8.58 16.93 -31.22
C PHE A 617 9.27 18.06 -32.01
N CYS A 618 9.00 19.31 -31.66
CA CYS A 618 9.65 20.49 -32.27
C CYS A 618 11.14 20.62 -31.90
N GLU A 619 11.57 20.09 -30.77
CA GLU A 619 12.96 20.16 -30.29
C GLU A 619 13.79 18.91 -30.62
N GLY A 620 13.15 17.80 -31.03
CA GLY A 620 13.79 16.52 -31.32
C GLY A 620 14.47 16.48 -32.69
N ASN A 621 15.63 15.83 -32.76
CA ASN A 621 16.38 15.59 -34.01
C ASN A 621 16.23 14.15 -34.50
N ASP A 622 16.27 13.17 -33.59
CA ASP A 622 16.13 11.74 -33.89
C ASP A 622 14.78 11.21 -33.41
N PHE A 623 14.20 10.26 -34.14
CA PHE A 623 12.89 9.69 -33.84
C PHE A 623 12.91 8.16 -33.90
N LEU A 624 12.14 7.52 -33.01
CA LEU A 624 11.92 6.07 -33.00
C LEU A 624 10.43 5.74 -33.08
N HIS A 625 10.10 4.71 -33.87
CA HIS A 625 8.73 4.19 -33.91
C HIS A 625 8.32 3.63 -32.53
N ILE A 626 7.07 3.82 -32.15
CA ILE A 626 6.57 3.44 -30.82
C ILE A 626 6.61 1.94 -30.57
N GLU A 627 6.33 1.11 -31.58
CA GLU A 627 6.40 -0.34 -31.45
C GLU A 627 7.83 -0.80 -31.17
N LEU A 628 8.80 -0.22 -31.88
CA LEU A 628 10.21 -0.52 -31.67
C LEU A 628 10.66 -0.09 -30.28
N THR A 629 10.22 1.09 -29.82
CA THR A 629 10.45 1.56 -28.45
C THR A 629 9.86 0.61 -27.40
N ASN A 630 8.66 0.07 -27.65
CA ASN A 630 8.03 -0.94 -26.79
C ASN A 630 8.80 -2.26 -26.79
N ASN A 631 9.30 -2.71 -27.95
CA ASN A 631 10.12 -3.90 -28.09
C ASN A 631 11.44 -3.75 -27.31
N ILE A 632 12.15 -2.64 -27.49
CA ILE A 632 13.38 -2.35 -26.73
C ILE A 632 13.08 -2.31 -25.23
N THR A 633 12.03 -1.62 -24.80
CA THR A 633 11.65 -1.54 -23.38
C THR A 633 11.33 -2.92 -22.79
N THR A 634 10.62 -3.76 -23.55
CA THR A 634 10.27 -5.14 -23.14
C THR A 634 11.51 -6.02 -23.06
N PHE A 635 12.40 -5.91 -24.06
CA PHE A 635 13.68 -6.57 -24.05
C PHE A 635 14.54 -6.16 -22.84
N MET A 636 14.65 -4.87 -22.52
CA MET A 636 15.41 -4.41 -21.34
C MET A 636 14.87 -4.99 -20.03
N LYS A 637 13.54 -5.10 -19.88
CA LYS A 637 12.92 -5.74 -18.71
C LYS A 637 13.27 -7.22 -18.64
N ASN A 638 13.15 -7.94 -19.75
CA ASN A 638 13.47 -9.37 -19.82
C ASN A 638 14.95 -9.64 -19.56
N ALA A 639 15.85 -8.86 -20.17
CA ALA A 639 17.29 -8.92 -19.93
C ALA A 639 17.62 -8.66 -18.45
N THR A 640 17.02 -7.63 -17.84
CA THR A 640 17.20 -7.34 -16.42
C THR A 640 16.78 -8.52 -15.53
N VAL A 641 15.64 -9.16 -15.82
CA VAL A 641 15.17 -10.33 -15.08
C VAL A 641 16.14 -11.51 -15.21
N ILE A 642 16.53 -11.86 -16.43
CA ILE A 642 17.41 -13.00 -16.71
C ILE A 642 18.80 -12.76 -16.08
N LEU A 643 19.40 -11.59 -16.27
CA LEU A 643 20.70 -11.25 -15.69
C LEU A 643 20.71 -11.35 -14.15
N ASN A 644 19.62 -10.94 -13.49
CA ASN A 644 19.49 -11.13 -12.04
C ASN A 644 19.34 -12.61 -11.63
N GLN A 645 18.69 -13.44 -12.44
CA GLN A 645 18.63 -14.89 -12.20
C GLN A 645 20.01 -15.54 -12.31
N TYR A 646 20.80 -15.14 -13.31
CA TYR A 646 22.19 -15.60 -13.46
C TYR A 646 23.07 -15.15 -12.30
N LYS A 647 22.88 -13.93 -11.79
CA LYS A 647 23.55 -13.46 -10.57
C LYS A 647 23.21 -14.33 -9.35
N ILE A 648 21.96 -14.78 -9.22
CA ILE A 648 21.56 -15.73 -8.16
C ILE A 648 22.28 -17.06 -8.30
N ILE A 649 22.37 -17.61 -9.52
CA ILE A 649 23.10 -18.85 -9.78
C ILE A 649 24.58 -18.71 -9.38
N LEU A 650 25.23 -17.60 -9.76
CA LEU A 650 26.62 -17.32 -9.37
C LEU A 650 26.83 -17.22 -7.85
N ASN A 651 25.87 -16.63 -7.13
CA ASN A 651 25.93 -16.51 -5.68
C ASN A 651 25.74 -17.86 -4.95
N THR A 652 25.36 -18.92 -5.67
CA THR A 652 25.20 -20.29 -5.15
C THR A 652 26.42 -21.18 -5.41
N CYS A 653 27.46 -20.67 -6.11
CA CYS A 653 28.73 -21.36 -6.24
C CYS A 653 29.36 -21.60 -4.84
N PRO A 654 30.00 -22.78 -4.62
CA PRO A 654 30.64 -23.10 -3.36
C PRO A 654 31.87 -22.21 -3.12
N SER A 655 32.14 -21.91 -1.85
CA SER A 655 33.34 -21.16 -1.42
C SER A 655 34.46 -22.16 -1.11
N GLU A 656 35.73 -21.78 -1.23
CA GLU A 656 36.86 -22.69 -0.93
C GLU A 656 36.81 -23.24 0.51
N ASP A 657 36.32 -22.44 1.46
CA ASP A 657 36.13 -22.85 2.85
C ASP A 657 35.07 -23.95 3.03
N ASP A 658 34.08 -24.06 2.14
CA ASP A 658 32.99 -25.05 2.25
C ASP A 658 33.51 -26.49 2.09
N PHE A 659 34.65 -26.67 1.41
CA PHE A 659 35.30 -27.96 1.20
C PHE A 659 36.24 -28.37 2.35
N THR A 660 36.44 -27.53 3.36
CA THR A 660 37.41 -27.77 4.45
C THR A 660 36.82 -28.55 5.64
N SER A 661 35.50 -28.75 5.70
CA SER A 661 34.83 -29.42 6.81
C SER A 661 34.73 -30.94 6.62
N SER A 662 35.71 -31.65 7.20
CA SER A 662 35.61 -33.03 7.72
C SER A 662 34.93 -34.09 6.85
N SER A 663 35.35 -34.25 5.60
CA SER A 663 35.61 -35.56 4.98
C SER A 663 36.28 -35.30 3.64
N LYS A 664 37.55 -35.72 3.50
CA LYS A 664 38.22 -35.76 2.19
C LYS A 664 37.57 -36.86 1.37
N MET A 665 36.36 -36.61 0.88
CA MET A 665 35.80 -37.40 -0.21
C MET A 665 36.43 -36.83 -1.47
N GLU A 666 37.34 -37.58 -2.10
CA GLU A 666 37.85 -37.24 -3.43
C GLU A 666 36.65 -37.31 -4.39
N ILE A 667 35.99 -36.17 -4.59
CA ILE A 667 34.98 -36.03 -5.63
C ILE A 667 35.74 -36.10 -6.95
N PRO A 668 35.44 -37.07 -7.83
CA PRO A 668 36.06 -37.12 -9.15
C PRO A 668 35.62 -35.87 -9.92
N VAL A 669 36.50 -34.88 -10.03
CA VAL A 669 36.28 -33.72 -10.89
C VAL A 669 36.61 -34.16 -12.32
N LEU A 670 35.58 -34.35 -13.14
CA LEU A 670 35.75 -34.54 -14.58
C LEU A 670 36.38 -33.26 -15.14
N LYS A 671 37.68 -33.32 -15.45
CA LYS A 671 38.41 -32.22 -16.10
C LYS A 671 37.97 -32.13 -17.57
N PHE A 672 37.03 -31.26 -17.86
CA PHE A 672 36.76 -30.84 -19.22
C PHE A 672 37.88 -29.89 -19.68
N GLY A 673 38.52 -30.22 -20.80
CA GLY A 673 39.62 -29.43 -21.34
C GLY A 673 39.13 -28.13 -21.99
N GLY A 674 39.77 -26.99 -21.64
CA GLY A 674 40.05 -25.94 -22.62
C GLY A 674 39.55 -24.52 -22.35
N LYS A 675 38.68 -24.25 -21.36
CA LYS A 675 38.24 -22.87 -21.04
C LYS A 675 38.24 -22.59 -19.53
N GLU A 676 38.57 -21.36 -19.15
CA GLU A 676 38.40 -20.87 -17.78
C GLU A 676 36.91 -20.94 -17.42
N ALA A 677 36.54 -21.89 -16.55
CA ALA A 677 35.17 -22.08 -16.10
C ALA A 677 35.01 -21.52 -14.68
N ILE A 678 33.76 -21.30 -14.28
CA ILE A 678 33.45 -20.83 -12.93
C ILE A 678 33.54 -22.02 -11.96
N TYR A 679 34.67 -22.15 -11.26
CA TYR A 679 34.93 -23.25 -10.33
C TYR A 679 34.45 -22.93 -8.91
N ASN A 680 34.91 -21.82 -8.34
CA ASN A 680 34.63 -21.40 -6.96
C ASN A 680 34.08 -19.97 -6.92
N LYS A 681 33.31 -19.68 -5.87
CA LYS A 681 32.94 -18.31 -5.53
C LYS A 681 34.21 -17.47 -5.27
N ASP A 682 34.19 -16.21 -5.69
CA ASP A 682 35.31 -15.26 -5.59
C ASP A 682 36.57 -15.64 -6.39
N SER A 683 36.49 -16.62 -7.31
CA SER A 683 37.52 -16.85 -8.32
C SER A 683 37.61 -15.67 -9.32
N THR A 684 38.74 -15.52 -10.01
CA THR A 684 38.94 -14.46 -11.02
C THR A 684 37.83 -14.46 -12.07
N CYS A 685 37.54 -15.62 -12.66
CA CYS A 685 36.45 -15.80 -13.62
C CYS A 685 35.06 -15.49 -13.02
N TRP A 686 34.81 -15.83 -11.75
CA TRP A 686 33.56 -15.47 -11.07
C TRP A 686 33.42 -13.96 -10.90
N SER A 687 34.46 -13.27 -10.41
CA SER A 687 34.46 -11.82 -10.19
C SER A 687 34.29 -11.06 -11.50
N GLU A 688 34.96 -11.50 -12.57
CA GLU A 688 34.80 -10.94 -13.93
C GLU A 688 33.38 -11.14 -14.46
N THR A 689 32.79 -12.32 -14.27
CA THR A 689 31.41 -12.61 -14.69
C THR A 689 30.40 -11.75 -13.93
N VAL A 690 30.57 -11.58 -12.61
CA VAL A 690 29.71 -10.73 -11.78
C VAL A 690 29.86 -9.26 -12.19
N ALA A 691 31.08 -8.80 -12.48
CA ALA A 691 31.33 -7.45 -12.97
C ALA A 691 30.62 -7.21 -14.32
N LEU A 692 30.74 -8.15 -15.26
CA LEU A 692 30.06 -8.11 -16.55
C LEU A 692 28.53 -8.04 -16.40
N ILE A 693 27.94 -8.86 -15.53
CA ILE A 693 26.49 -8.81 -15.26
C ILE A 693 26.07 -7.45 -14.69
N ASN A 694 26.84 -6.89 -13.75
CA ASN A 694 26.53 -5.60 -13.14
C ASN A 694 26.65 -4.46 -14.16
N GLU A 695 27.63 -4.50 -15.05
CA GLU A 695 27.80 -3.56 -16.16
C GLU A 695 26.58 -3.63 -17.10
N LEU A 696 26.22 -4.83 -17.55
CA LEU A 696 25.04 -5.04 -18.40
C LEU A 696 23.75 -4.54 -17.76
N LEU A 697 23.55 -4.82 -16.47
CA LEU A 697 22.42 -4.29 -15.70
C LEU A 697 22.42 -2.75 -15.64
N ALA A 698 23.59 -2.11 -15.54
CA ALA A 698 23.71 -0.65 -15.57
C ALA A 698 23.33 -0.08 -16.94
N VAL A 699 23.78 -0.73 -18.03
CA VAL A 699 23.41 -0.34 -19.41
C VAL A 699 21.91 -0.51 -19.65
N CYS A 700 21.31 -1.63 -19.22
CA CYS A 700 19.86 -1.85 -19.32
C CYS A 700 19.05 -0.78 -18.57
N ARG A 701 19.49 -0.39 -17.37
CA ARG A 701 18.86 0.71 -16.60
C ARG A 701 19.02 2.06 -17.29
N LYS A 702 20.19 2.34 -17.89
CA LYS A 702 20.44 3.57 -18.64
C LYS A 702 19.48 3.70 -19.83
N ILE A 703 19.39 2.67 -20.68
CA ILE A 703 18.47 2.67 -21.83
C ILE A 703 17.01 2.80 -21.36
N SER A 704 16.61 1.99 -20.37
CA SER A 704 15.25 2.06 -19.82
C SER A 704 14.90 3.44 -19.28
N GLY A 705 15.85 4.11 -18.61
CA GLY A 705 15.69 5.46 -18.09
C GLY A 705 15.56 6.53 -19.18
N ILE A 706 16.31 6.40 -20.28
CA ILE A 706 16.18 7.28 -21.45
C ILE A 706 14.80 7.08 -22.10
N LEU A 707 14.44 5.84 -22.44
CA LEU A 707 13.17 5.55 -23.11
C LEU A 707 11.95 5.90 -22.25
N GLN A 708 12.03 5.72 -20.93
CA GLN A 708 10.96 6.14 -20.02
C GLN A 708 10.79 7.67 -19.97
N LYS A 709 11.88 8.44 -20.11
CA LYS A 709 11.83 9.91 -20.18
C LYS A 709 11.31 10.41 -21.53
N CYS A 710 11.55 9.68 -22.62
CA CYS A 710 11.05 10.01 -23.95
C CYS A 710 9.57 9.61 -24.12
N LYS A 711 9.19 8.42 -23.64
CA LYS A 711 7.80 7.96 -23.64
C LYS A 711 7.03 8.53 -22.44
N LYS A 712 6.95 9.86 -22.35
CA LYS A 712 6.09 10.53 -21.37
C LYS A 712 4.65 10.16 -21.71
N SER A 713 4.05 9.25 -20.96
CA SER A 713 2.64 8.91 -21.08
C SER A 713 1.87 9.52 -19.91
N ALA A 714 0.87 10.33 -20.22
CA ALA A 714 -0.13 10.74 -19.25
C ALA A 714 -1.13 9.59 -19.04
N PRO A 715 -1.40 9.16 -17.79
CA PRO A 715 -2.50 8.27 -17.52
C PRO A 715 -3.84 8.84 -18.00
N ALA A 716 -4.67 8.00 -18.62
CA ALA A 716 -6.03 8.37 -19.00
C ALA A 716 -6.98 7.19 -18.81
N VAL A 717 -7.95 7.34 -17.90
CA VAL A 717 -8.92 6.26 -17.61
C VAL A 717 -10.05 6.23 -18.65
N GLU A 718 -10.49 7.40 -19.13
CA GLU A 718 -11.70 7.52 -19.94
C GLU A 718 -11.45 7.64 -21.44
N TYR A 719 -10.34 8.26 -21.83
CA TYR A 719 -10.03 8.55 -23.24
C TYR A 719 -8.80 7.77 -23.71
N ASP A 720 -8.83 7.35 -24.96
CA ASP A 720 -7.62 6.97 -25.67
C ASP A 720 -6.90 8.24 -26.08
N LEU A 721 -5.79 8.53 -25.40
CA LEU A 721 -4.93 9.63 -25.79
C LEU A 721 -4.31 9.31 -27.15
N VAL A 722 -4.19 10.33 -27.99
CA VAL A 722 -3.42 10.20 -29.23
C VAL A 722 -1.97 9.97 -28.83
N VAL A 723 -1.46 8.80 -29.17
CA VAL A 723 -0.06 8.44 -28.95
C VAL A 723 0.66 8.67 -30.27
N PRO A 724 1.74 9.46 -30.30
CA PRO A 724 2.47 9.70 -31.54
C PRO A 724 3.09 8.38 -32.02
N GLU A 725 3.06 8.15 -33.33
CA GLU A 725 3.71 6.99 -33.97
C GLU A 725 5.23 7.01 -33.76
N PHE A 726 5.80 8.22 -33.70
CA PHE A 726 7.23 8.47 -33.52
C PHE A 726 7.50 9.24 -32.24
N ILE A 727 8.50 8.79 -31.48
CA ILE A 727 8.93 9.40 -30.22
C ILE A 727 10.30 10.04 -30.42
N PRO A 728 10.50 11.32 -30.04
CA PRO A 728 11.80 11.96 -30.11
C PRO A 728 12.77 11.34 -29.10
N VAL A 729 14.00 11.09 -29.55
CA VAL A 729 15.07 10.48 -28.75
C VAL A 729 16.29 11.41 -28.79
N PRO A 730 17.00 11.60 -27.65
CA PRO A 730 18.11 12.54 -27.58
C PRO A 730 19.32 12.14 -28.44
N ASP A 731 19.64 10.84 -28.52
CA ASP A 731 20.73 10.30 -29.35
C ASP A 731 20.44 8.83 -29.71
N LEU A 732 20.08 8.58 -30.97
CA LEU A 732 19.82 7.21 -31.45
C LEU A 732 21.11 6.38 -31.57
N ASN A 733 22.25 7.01 -31.86
CA ASN A 733 23.53 6.32 -31.99
C ASN A 733 24.00 5.79 -30.64
N GLU A 734 23.79 6.54 -29.56
CA GLU A 734 24.10 6.09 -28.22
C GLU A 734 23.27 4.85 -27.83
N ILE A 735 21.98 4.82 -28.17
CA ILE A 735 21.12 3.65 -27.91
C ILE A 735 21.61 2.42 -28.68
N LEU A 736 21.93 2.57 -29.96
CA LEU A 736 22.47 1.48 -30.79
C LEU A 736 23.78 0.93 -30.23
N LYS A 737 24.72 1.80 -29.88
CA LYS A 737 26.00 1.40 -29.27
C LYS A 737 25.80 0.61 -27.97
N ASN A 738 24.87 1.05 -27.12
CA ASN A 738 24.57 0.37 -25.87
C ASN A 738 23.86 -0.99 -26.12
N LEU A 739 23.03 -1.10 -27.16
CA LEU A 739 22.41 -2.38 -27.56
C LEU A 739 23.45 -3.38 -28.09
N ASP A 740 24.41 -2.93 -28.90
CA ASP A 740 25.53 -3.77 -29.36
C ASP A 740 26.40 -4.22 -28.18
N SER A 741 26.69 -3.34 -27.22
CA SER A 741 27.39 -3.72 -25.98
C SER A 741 26.65 -4.79 -25.17
N ILE A 742 25.31 -4.70 -25.10
CA ILE A 742 24.49 -5.73 -24.44
C ILE A 742 24.57 -7.07 -25.21
N LYS A 743 24.47 -7.03 -26.53
CA LYS A 743 24.61 -8.22 -27.37
C LYS A 743 25.95 -8.93 -27.12
N ASP A 744 27.04 -8.18 -27.17
CA ASP A 744 28.38 -8.73 -27.00
C ASP A 744 28.59 -9.31 -25.59
N GLY A 745 28.13 -8.59 -24.56
CA GLY A 745 28.21 -9.09 -23.18
C GLY A 745 27.35 -10.32 -22.92
N ILE A 746 26.15 -10.43 -23.50
CA ILE A 746 25.32 -11.65 -23.42
C ILE A 746 26.00 -12.81 -24.18
N GLY A 747 26.67 -12.52 -25.30
CA GLY A 747 27.48 -13.49 -26.04
C GLY A 747 28.60 -14.06 -25.17
N HIS A 748 29.36 -13.20 -24.51
CA HIS A 748 30.41 -13.60 -23.58
C HIS A 748 29.86 -14.41 -22.40
N LEU A 749 28.74 -14.01 -21.78
CA LEU A 749 28.09 -14.80 -20.74
C LEU A 749 27.71 -16.20 -21.22
N LYS A 750 27.19 -16.33 -22.44
CA LYS A 750 26.85 -17.64 -23.00
C LYS A 750 28.08 -18.54 -23.14
N GLU A 751 29.23 -17.97 -23.52
CA GLU A 751 30.48 -18.73 -23.62
C GLU A 751 31.00 -19.21 -22.26
N ILE A 752 30.82 -18.40 -21.21
CA ILE A 752 31.24 -18.74 -19.84
C ILE A 752 30.39 -19.88 -19.23
N PHE A 753 29.08 -19.91 -19.49
CA PHE A 753 28.17 -20.89 -18.90
C PHE A 753 28.04 -22.22 -19.66
N ASP A 754 28.78 -22.39 -20.78
CA ASP A 754 28.74 -23.53 -21.72
C ASP A 754 27.34 -23.85 -22.30
N ASN A 755 27.24 -24.56 -23.43
CA ASN A 755 25.96 -24.89 -24.10
C ASN A 755 25.11 -25.93 -23.33
N ASN A 756 24.70 -25.63 -22.10
CA ASN A 756 23.78 -26.42 -21.30
C ASN A 756 22.35 -25.83 -21.31
N SER A 757 21.41 -26.53 -20.69
CA SER A 757 20.00 -26.13 -20.56
C SER A 757 19.81 -24.73 -19.94
N THR A 758 20.75 -24.26 -19.12
CA THR A 758 20.68 -22.94 -18.48
C THR A 758 20.87 -21.80 -19.49
N THR A 759 21.67 -22.00 -20.54
CA THR A 759 21.96 -20.98 -21.59
C THR A 759 20.85 -20.75 -22.61
N ASN A 760 19.75 -21.51 -22.54
CA ASN A 760 18.58 -21.31 -23.39
C ASN A 760 18.03 -19.88 -23.28
N SER A 761 17.99 -19.33 -22.07
CA SER A 761 17.53 -17.96 -21.81
C SER A 761 18.45 -16.90 -22.43
N LEU A 762 19.78 -17.10 -22.39
CA LEU A 762 20.75 -16.20 -23.04
C LEU A 762 20.69 -16.31 -24.56
N THR A 763 20.51 -17.52 -25.09
CA THR A 763 20.34 -17.75 -26.54
C THR A 763 19.08 -17.07 -27.06
N TRP A 764 17.98 -17.11 -26.29
CA TRP A 764 16.77 -16.38 -26.61
C TRP A 764 16.98 -14.86 -26.59
N LEU A 765 17.66 -14.32 -25.56
CA LEU A 765 17.99 -12.89 -25.51
C LEU A 765 18.85 -12.45 -26.69
N LEU A 766 19.87 -13.23 -27.09
CA LEU A 766 20.72 -12.91 -28.25
C LEU A 766 19.91 -12.82 -29.55
N LYS A 767 18.97 -13.75 -29.77
CA LYS A 767 18.08 -13.69 -30.94
C LYS A 767 17.23 -12.42 -30.92
N GLU A 768 16.70 -12.06 -29.75
CA GLU A 768 15.86 -10.88 -29.60
C GLU A 768 16.61 -9.56 -29.80
N VAL A 769 17.84 -9.43 -29.27
CA VAL A 769 18.67 -8.22 -29.51
C VAL A 769 19.03 -8.07 -30.97
N ASN A 770 19.40 -9.15 -31.66
CA ASN A 770 19.74 -9.08 -33.08
C ASN A 770 18.55 -8.60 -33.91
N ARG A 771 17.35 -9.13 -33.64
CA ARG A 771 16.11 -8.69 -34.28
C ARG A 771 15.84 -7.20 -34.05
N ILE A 772 16.02 -6.72 -32.83
CA ILE A 772 15.82 -5.31 -32.48
C ILE A 772 16.86 -4.41 -33.18
N LEU A 773 18.13 -4.82 -33.23
CA LEU A 773 19.19 -4.08 -33.90
C LEU A 773 18.96 -3.98 -35.42
N GLU A 774 18.44 -5.04 -36.05
CA GLU A 774 18.03 -5.01 -37.46
C GLU A 774 16.89 -4.00 -37.68
N GLN A 775 15.84 -4.05 -36.86
CA GLN A 775 14.72 -3.11 -36.92
C GLN A 775 15.14 -1.64 -36.71
N CYS A 776 16.06 -1.38 -35.78
CA CYS A 776 16.60 -0.02 -35.55
C CYS A 776 17.44 0.50 -36.72
N LYS A 777 18.10 -0.38 -37.47
CA LYS A 777 18.87 -0.01 -38.67
C LYS A 777 17.96 0.29 -39.84
N GLU A 778 16.88 -0.47 -40.00
CA GLU A 778 15.84 -0.21 -41.01
C GLU A 778 15.12 1.11 -40.74
N SER A 779 14.81 1.44 -39.47
CA SER A 779 14.11 2.68 -39.13
C SER A 779 14.91 3.95 -39.39
N LYS A 780 16.25 3.88 -39.39
CA LYS A 780 17.13 5.02 -39.77
C LYS A 780 16.99 5.42 -41.24
N SER A 781 16.48 4.55 -42.10
CA SER A 781 16.35 4.82 -43.54
C SER A 781 15.09 5.60 -43.91
N LEU A 782 14.17 5.79 -42.98
CA LEU A 782 13.02 6.67 -43.13
C LEU A 782 13.46 8.10 -42.80
N ASP A 783 14.05 8.79 -43.79
CA ASP A 783 14.09 10.25 -43.77
C ASP A 783 12.65 10.74 -43.57
N ILE A 784 12.35 11.27 -42.39
CA ILE A 784 11.06 11.92 -42.11
C ILE A 784 11.07 13.23 -42.90
N ASN A 785 10.81 13.13 -44.20
CA ASN A 785 10.67 14.26 -45.07
C ASN A 785 9.25 14.83 -44.83
N PHE A 786 9.16 15.83 -43.95
CA PHE A 786 7.92 16.55 -43.64
C PHE A 786 7.25 17.16 -44.89
N GLU A 787 7.91 17.17 -46.05
CA GLU A 787 7.32 17.55 -47.33
C GLU A 787 6.21 16.59 -47.80
N ASN A 788 6.25 15.30 -47.44
CA ASN A 788 5.26 14.33 -47.92
C ASN A 788 3.88 14.43 -47.25
N VAL A 789 3.76 15.15 -46.13
CA VAL A 789 2.45 15.42 -45.48
C VAL A 789 1.64 16.48 -46.23
N ARG A 790 2.25 17.22 -47.17
CA ARG A 790 1.53 18.22 -48.00
C ARG A 790 0.58 17.61 -49.03
N ASN A 791 0.74 16.34 -49.38
CA ASN A 791 -0.06 15.71 -50.45
C ASN A 791 -1.33 15.00 -49.97
N VAL A 792 -1.62 15.00 -48.66
CA VAL A 792 -2.83 14.34 -48.11
C VAL A 792 -3.96 15.32 -47.79
N GLN A 793 -3.75 16.64 -47.92
CA GLN A 793 -4.83 17.65 -47.79
C GLN A 793 -5.39 18.17 -49.12
N ARG A 794 -5.08 17.50 -50.24
CA ARG A 794 -5.78 17.69 -51.51
C ARG A 794 -6.24 16.34 -52.05
N ASN A 795 -7.28 15.79 -51.42
CA ASN A 795 -8.29 14.94 -52.06
C ASN A 795 -9.56 14.96 -51.21
#